data_AF-A0AAV0K2H6-F1
#
_entry.id   AF-A0AAV0K2H6-F1
#
_cell.length_a   1.000
_cell.length_b   1.000
_cell.length_c   1.000
_cell.angle_alpha   90.00
_cell.angle_beta   90.00
_cell.angle_gamma   90.00
#
_symmetry.space_group_name_H-M   'P 1'
#
loop_
_entity.id
_entity.type
_entity.pdbx_description
1 polymer ?
#
loop_
_entity_poly.entity_id
_entity_poly.type
_entity_poly.pdbx_seq_one_letter_code
_entity_poly.pdbx_strand_id
1 'polypeptide(L)'
;MPVEADGRLTPPSPPPPSFSAAISSSSSTRDWFFPSPSNFVHHHQSPPEFPRARSRRFSTIPNRTSPSSTPPPPPYATRRRRVVYFPHHLSPKPEQQQALPVPLPQPPPPVDSNADRPAPKKKHLLQHGTYFELLRLALIRWHFAISASFLIAALASLLHKNLSLRNQVVDLQDEIARLNIGLLACNVSSSIDFRLLETAAVDLYAGQGLKHLSLIASLALLSIPLLVFKYIDLVSKSRSSDAASEEVSLSKQLAYRVDVFLSVHPYSKPLALLVATLLLIILGGLALFGVTSDGLADCLWLSWTYVADSGNHADSEGIGPRLVSVSISFGGMLVFAMMLGLVSDAISEKFDSLRKGRSEVVEQNHTLILGWSDKLGSLLNQLAIANESLGGGTVVVMAERDKEEMELDIGKMEFDFKGTSVICRSGSPLILADLKKVSVSKARAIIVLAEDGNADQSDARALRTVLSLTGVKEGLKGHIVVELSDLDNEVLVKLVGGELVETVVAHDVIGRLMIQCARQPGLAQIWEDILGFENCEFYIQKWPQLDGMQFEDVLISFPDAIPCGVKVASCGGKIVLNPDDSYALQEGDEVLVIAEDDDSYAPAALPTVWRGSLPKDFVVPKSAERILLCGWRRDMEDIIMVLDAFLAPCSELWMFNDVPENEREKKLIDGGLDLSRLVNISLVNREGNAVIRRHLESLPLESFDSVS
;
A
#
# COMPACT_ATOMS: atom_id res chain seq x y z
N MET A 1 -70.89 -39.47 53.80
CA MET A 1 -71.89 -38.38 53.71
C MET A 1 -71.12 -37.07 53.63
N PRO A 2 -71.44 -36.13 52.73
CA PRO A 2 -71.97 -36.28 51.35
C PRO A 2 -70.84 -36.77 50.39
N VAL A 3 -70.96 -37.06 49.08
CA VAL A 3 -72.02 -36.99 48.04
C VAL A 3 -71.98 -35.76 47.09
N GLU A 4 -71.64 -36.05 45.81
CA GLU A 4 -72.00 -35.37 44.53
C GLU A 4 -71.53 -33.91 44.25
N ALA A 5 -71.30 -33.45 43.00
CA ALA A 5 -71.16 -34.05 41.64
C ALA A 5 -70.24 -33.11 40.79
N ASP A 6 -69.99 -33.20 39.47
CA ASP A 6 -70.43 -34.04 38.33
C ASP A 6 -69.33 -33.96 37.22
N GLY A 7 -69.45 -34.73 36.12
CA GLY A 7 -68.68 -34.51 34.87
C GLY A 7 -68.09 -35.78 34.22
N ARG A 8 -68.30 -35.95 32.91
CA ARG A 8 -67.88 -37.16 32.15
C ARG A 8 -66.66 -36.96 31.25
N LEU A 9 -66.00 -38.09 30.99
CA LEU A 9 -64.85 -38.28 30.09
C LEU A 9 -65.07 -37.75 28.66
N THR A 10 -64.06 -37.06 28.12
CA THR A 10 -63.67 -37.09 26.70
C THR A 10 -62.14 -37.06 26.60
N PRO A 11 -61.49 -37.85 25.71
CA PRO A 11 -60.05 -37.79 25.49
C PRO A 11 -59.67 -36.66 24.50
N PRO A 12 -58.52 -35.99 24.68
CA PRO A 12 -58.07 -34.92 23.78
C PRO A 12 -57.55 -35.44 22.43
N SER A 13 -57.69 -34.61 21.40
CA SER A 13 -57.24 -34.87 20.02
C SER A 13 -55.72 -34.68 19.83
N PRO A 14 -55.09 -35.37 18.86
CA PRO A 14 -53.65 -35.24 18.58
C PRO A 14 -53.28 -33.90 17.92
N PRO A 15 -52.01 -33.45 18.05
CA PRO A 15 -51.48 -32.27 17.35
C PRO A 15 -51.28 -32.53 15.84
N PRO A 16 -51.20 -31.46 15.01
CA PRO A 16 -51.13 -31.56 13.55
C PRO A 16 -49.75 -32.02 13.03
N PRO A 17 -49.67 -32.58 11.80
CA PRO A 17 -48.44 -33.14 11.25
C PRO A 17 -47.48 -32.07 10.69
N SER A 18 -46.18 -32.28 10.91
CA SER A 18 -45.10 -31.55 10.24
C SER A 18 -44.99 -31.96 8.77
N PHE A 19 -45.21 -31.01 7.85
CA PHE A 19 -45.04 -31.24 6.41
C PHE A 19 -43.55 -31.36 6.03
N SER A 20 -43.20 -32.41 5.30
CA SER A 20 -41.90 -32.60 4.66
C SER A 20 -42.07 -32.64 3.14
N ALA A 21 -41.46 -31.69 2.44
CA ALA A 21 -41.35 -31.67 0.99
C ALA A 21 -40.15 -30.82 0.55
N ALA A 22 -39.46 -31.25 -0.52
CA ALA A 22 -38.42 -30.50 -1.22
C ALA A 22 -39.10 -29.50 -2.24
N ILE A 23 -38.45 -28.72 -3.11
CA ILE A 23 -37.21 -28.87 -3.91
C ILE A 23 -36.74 -27.46 -4.35
N SER A 24 -35.42 -27.20 -4.46
CA SER A 24 -34.82 -26.40 -5.58
C SER A 24 -33.30 -26.22 -5.47
N SER A 25 -32.53 -27.21 -5.93
CA SER A 25 -31.13 -26.99 -6.33
C SER A 25 -31.08 -26.45 -7.76
N SER A 26 -30.67 -25.20 -7.96
CA SER A 26 -30.51 -24.61 -9.29
C SER A 26 -29.23 -25.10 -9.97
N SER A 27 -29.37 -25.96 -10.99
CA SER A 27 -28.24 -26.39 -11.83
C SER A 27 -27.82 -25.28 -12.80
N SER A 28 -26.51 -25.02 -12.89
CA SER A 28 -25.92 -24.33 -14.04
C SER A 28 -24.90 -25.26 -14.72
N THR A 29 -25.34 -25.96 -15.77
CA THR A 29 -24.48 -26.83 -16.58
C THR A 29 -23.44 -26.01 -17.34
N ARG A 30 -22.18 -26.43 -17.24
CA ARG A 30 -21.10 -26.07 -18.16
C ARG A 30 -20.32 -27.33 -18.51
N ASP A 31 -20.73 -27.98 -19.59
CA ASP A 31 -20.08 -29.17 -20.12
C ASP A 31 -18.70 -28.80 -20.71
N TRP A 32 -17.63 -29.29 -20.07
CA TRP A 32 -16.28 -29.20 -20.62
C TRP A 32 -15.90 -30.50 -21.33
N PHE A 33 -16.27 -30.59 -22.60
CA PHE A 33 -15.75 -31.61 -23.51
C PHE A 33 -14.27 -31.36 -23.78
N PHE A 34 -13.39 -32.23 -23.25
CA PHE A 34 -11.98 -32.27 -23.63
C PHE A 34 -11.73 -33.29 -24.75
N PRO A 35 -11.30 -32.88 -25.95
CA PRO A 35 -10.80 -33.81 -26.96
C PRO A 35 -9.39 -34.29 -26.60
N SER A 36 -9.13 -35.58 -26.75
CA SER A 36 -7.82 -36.19 -26.50
C SER A 36 -6.78 -35.79 -27.58
N PRO A 37 -5.59 -35.29 -27.21
CA PRO A 37 -4.50 -35.12 -28.14
C PRO A 37 -3.85 -36.47 -28.46
N SER A 38 -3.82 -36.85 -29.74
CA SER A 38 -3.02 -37.98 -30.21
C SER A 38 -1.67 -37.51 -30.73
N ASN A 39 -0.65 -38.38 -30.59
CA ASN A 39 0.61 -38.40 -31.34
C ASN A 39 1.31 -37.06 -31.63
N PHE A 40 2.34 -36.73 -30.84
CA PHE A 40 3.54 -36.10 -31.41
C PHE A 40 4.81 -36.83 -30.99
N VAL A 41 5.67 -37.11 -31.98
CA VAL A 41 6.92 -37.84 -31.82
C VAL A 41 8.07 -36.85 -31.83
N HIS A 42 8.97 -36.94 -30.84
CA HIS A 42 10.30 -36.36 -30.95
C HIS A 42 11.37 -37.35 -30.48
N HIS A 43 12.22 -37.79 -31.42
CA HIS A 43 13.53 -38.33 -31.09
C HIS A 43 14.39 -37.22 -30.46
N HIS A 44 15.22 -37.59 -29.47
CA HIS A 44 16.58 -37.06 -29.39
C HIS A 44 17.56 -38.15 -28.97
N GLN A 45 18.84 -37.96 -29.32
CA GLN A 45 19.86 -39.01 -29.30
C GLN A 45 20.90 -38.75 -28.20
N SER A 46 21.35 -39.81 -27.52
CA SER A 46 22.59 -39.83 -26.73
C SER A 46 23.80 -39.66 -27.66
N PRO A 47 24.88 -38.97 -27.25
CA PRO A 47 26.09 -39.68 -26.76
C PRO A 47 26.97 -38.83 -25.77
N PRO A 48 28.19 -39.27 -25.38
CA PRO A 48 28.59 -40.54 -24.78
C PRO A 48 29.40 -40.36 -23.47
N GLU A 49 29.92 -41.45 -22.89
CA GLU A 49 30.68 -41.50 -21.61
C GLU A 49 32.20 -41.21 -21.70
N PHE A 50 32.85 -41.31 -20.52
CA PHE A 50 34.29 -41.56 -20.20
C PHE A 50 35.22 -40.36 -19.93
N PRO A 51 36.29 -40.51 -19.08
CA PRO A 51 36.53 -41.51 -18.01
C PRO A 51 37.00 -40.92 -16.65
N ARG A 52 37.02 -41.78 -15.60
CA ARG A 52 37.52 -41.48 -14.24
C ARG A 52 39.06 -41.32 -14.17
N ALA A 53 39.59 -40.44 -13.30
CA ALA A 53 41.02 -40.43 -12.94
C ALA A 53 41.34 -40.03 -11.47
N ARG A 54 41.60 -41.06 -10.64
CA ARG A 54 42.51 -41.16 -9.47
C ARG A 54 42.63 -40.04 -8.41
N SER A 55 42.57 -40.50 -7.15
CA SER A 55 42.88 -39.79 -5.90
C SER A 55 44.38 -39.61 -5.60
N ARG A 56 44.69 -38.68 -4.69
CA ARG A 56 45.83 -38.74 -3.74
C ARG A 56 45.40 -38.21 -2.35
N ARG A 57 46.09 -38.63 -1.29
CA ARG A 57 45.89 -38.27 0.13
C ARG A 57 47.11 -37.50 0.68
N PHE A 58 46.99 -37.01 1.94
CA PHE A 58 48.04 -36.46 2.82
C PHE A 58 48.47 -35.00 2.52
N SER A 59 48.80 -34.14 3.50
CA SER A 59 48.88 -34.32 4.98
C SER A 59 48.67 -33.01 5.78
N THR A 60 47.67 -33.04 6.66
CA THR A 60 47.68 -32.64 8.10
C THR A 60 48.72 -31.66 8.71
N ILE A 61 48.16 -30.65 9.40
CA ILE A 61 48.54 -30.13 10.76
C ILE A 61 49.70 -29.10 10.84
N PRO A 62 49.66 -28.10 11.76
CA PRO A 62 50.19 -26.74 11.52
C PRO A 62 51.24 -26.26 12.55
N ASN A 63 51.52 -24.95 12.62
CA ASN A 63 51.74 -24.30 13.93
C ASN A 63 51.52 -22.76 13.98
N ARG A 64 51.39 -22.23 15.21
CA ARG A 64 51.22 -20.79 15.55
C ARG A 64 52.58 -20.06 15.65
N THR A 65 52.62 -18.74 15.41
CA THR A 65 53.15 -17.73 16.38
C THR A 65 52.94 -16.27 15.94
N SER A 66 52.75 -15.39 16.92
CA SER A 66 52.87 -13.92 16.93
C SER A 66 53.57 -13.54 18.28
N PRO A 67 53.89 -12.27 18.68
CA PRO A 67 53.39 -10.96 18.22
C PRO A 67 54.48 -9.83 18.15
N SER A 68 54.07 -8.55 18.37
CA SER A 68 54.86 -7.29 18.56
C SER A 68 55.35 -6.54 17.29
N SER A 69 55.46 -5.19 17.25
CA SER A 69 54.80 -4.09 18.01
C SER A 69 55.07 -2.67 17.43
N THR A 70 54.15 -1.72 17.70
CA THR A 70 54.31 -0.22 17.77
C THR A 70 54.39 0.68 16.49
N PRO A 71 54.02 2.01 16.58
CA PRO A 71 53.71 2.95 15.46
C PRO A 71 54.80 4.06 15.31
N PRO A 72 54.63 5.34 14.80
CA PRO A 72 53.51 6.12 14.17
C PRO A 72 53.98 6.80 12.82
N PRO A 73 53.63 8.05 12.34
CA PRO A 73 52.58 9.05 12.66
C PRO A 73 51.85 9.74 11.44
N PRO A 74 50.81 10.58 11.69
CA PRO A 74 50.21 11.61 10.78
C PRO A 74 50.83 13.03 11.05
N PRO A 75 50.30 14.22 10.62
CA PRO A 75 49.14 14.60 9.75
C PRO A 75 49.44 15.72 8.69
N TYR A 76 48.43 16.29 8.00
CA TYR A 76 48.22 17.75 7.79
C TYR A 76 46.87 18.09 7.08
N ALA A 77 46.37 19.34 7.21
CA ALA A 77 45.07 19.77 6.67
C ALA A 77 45.04 21.25 6.20
N THR A 78 44.21 21.59 5.20
CA THR A 78 43.88 22.99 4.82
C THR A 78 42.47 23.16 4.23
N ARG A 79 41.80 24.26 4.59
CA ARG A 79 40.49 24.71 4.05
C ARG A 79 40.58 25.26 2.62
N ARG A 80 39.50 25.17 1.83
CA ARG A 80 38.90 26.30 1.06
C ARG A 80 37.45 26.02 0.63
N ARG A 81 36.77 27.01 0.03
CA ARG A 81 35.30 27.13 -0.17
C ARG A 81 34.90 27.23 -1.66
N ARG A 82 33.68 26.75 -1.98
CA ARG A 82 32.92 26.93 -3.27
C ARG A 82 33.61 26.26 -4.48
N VAL A 83 32.95 25.95 -5.61
CA VAL A 83 31.65 26.35 -6.19
C VAL A 83 30.82 25.10 -6.61
N VAL A 84 29.49 25.23 -6.75
CA VAL A 84 28.59 24.17 -7.25
C VAL A 84 28.47 24.21 -8.78
N TYR A 85 28.53 23.05 -9.44
CA TYR A 85 28.08 22.84 -10.83
C TYR A 85 27.41 21.48 -10.97
N PHE A 86 26.34 21.39 -11.77
CA PHE A 86 25.64 20.15 -12.11
C PHE A 86 26.22 19.49 -13.37
N PRO A 87 26.38 18.16 -13.42
CA PRO A 87 26.55 17.41 -14.66
C PRO A 87 25.19 16.98 -15.26
N HIS A 88 25.11 16.90 -16.59
CA HIS A 88 23.92 16.41 -17.32
C HIS A 88 23.97 14.89 -17.59
N HIS A 89 22.80 14.32 -17.91
CA HIS A 89 22.61 12.90 -18.23
C HIS A 89 23.40 12.41 -19.47
N LEU A 90 23.70 11.11 -19.45
CA LEU A 90 23.95 10.27 -20.64
C LEU A 90 22.94 9.11 -20.63
N SER A 91 22.43 8.73 -21.81
CA SER A 91 21.39 7.71 -21.97
C SER A 91 21.97 6.34 -22.36
N PRO A 92 21.36 5.22 -21.92
CA PRO A 92 21.75 3.86 -22.34
C PRO A 92 21.18 3.47 -23.71
N LYS A 93 21.69 2.37 -24.29
CA LYS A 93 21.18 1.74 -25.52
C LYS A 93 20.07 0.70 -25.20
N PRO A 94 19.13 0.46 -26.13
CA PRO A 94 18.20 -0.68 -26.07
C PRO A 94 18.66 -1.88 -26.91
N GLU A 95 18.22 -3.10 -26.56
CA GLU A 95 18.28 -4.26 -27.45
C GLU A 95 17.03 -5.17 -27.34
N GLN A 96 16.50 -5.48 -28.53
CA GLN A 96 15.76 -6.70 -28.94
C GLN A 96 14.35 -7.00 -28.39
N GLN A 97 13.50 -7.49 -29.31
CA GLN A 97 12.11 -7.94 -29.14
C GLN A 97 11.88 -9.19 -30.03
N GLN A 98 10.85 -9.99 -29.73
CA GLN A 98 10.24 -10.98 -30.64
C GLN A 98 8.74 -10.60 -30.73
N ALA A 99 8.12 -10.25 -31.87
CA ALA A 99 7.98 -10.89 -33.20
C ALA A 99 6.86 -11.95 -33.20
N LEU A 100 5.72 -11.74 -33.89
CA LEU A 100 5.43 -11.98 -35.33
C LEU A 100 3.96 -11.57 -35.64
N PRO A 101 3.44 -11.59 -36.90
CA PRO A 101 4.06 -11.49 -38.24
C PRO A 101 3.41 -10.38 -39.14
N VAL A 102 3.89 -10.20 -40.38
CA VAL A 102 3.36 -9.25 -41.40
C VAL A 102 3.29 -9.89 -42.80
N PRO A 103 2.29 -9.58 -43.68
CA PRO A 103 2.24 -10.07 -45.07
C PRO A 103 3.18 -9.34 -46.06
N LEU A 104 3.54 -10.02 -47.16
CA LEU A 104 4.53 -9.56 -48.16
C LEU A 104 3.95 -8.68 -49.31
N PRO A 105 4.74 -7.75 -49.88
CA PRO A 105 4.39 -6.98 -51.09
C PRO A 105 4.85 -7.65 -52.41
N GLN A 106 4.42 -7.10 -53.55
CA GLN A 106 4.72 -7.57 -54.92
C GLN A 106 5.67 -6.62 -55.72
N PRO A 107 6.25 -7.03 -56.87
CA PRO A 107 7.57 -6.56 -57.33
C PRO A 107 7.59 -5.42 -58.38
N PRO A 108 8.75 -4.74 -58.57
CA PRO A 108 8.99 -3.73 -59.61
C PRO A 108 9.57 -4.32 -60.92
N PRO A 109 9.44 -3.61 -62.07
CA PRO A 109 10.64 -3.18 -62.83
C PRO A 109 10.43 -1.85 -63.61
N PRO A 110 11.40 -1.36 -64.42
CA PRO A 110 12.84 -1.64 -64.48
C PRO A 110 13.72 -0.40 -64.20
N VAL A 111 15.04 -0.58 -64.25
CA VAL A 111 16.04 0.51 -64.32
C VAL A 111 16.71 0.46 -65.68
N ASP A 112 17.02 1.63 -66.26
CA ASP A 112 17.90 1.76 -67.42
C ASP A 112 19.08 2.68 -67.07
N SER A 113 20.27 2.38 -67.59
CA SER A 113 21.51 3.05 -67.18
C SER A 113 22.54 3.11 -68.30
N ASN A 114 23.04 4.30 -68.64
CA ASN A 114 24.28 4.42 -69.41
C ASN A 114 25.03 5.76 -69.19
N ALA A 115 26.32 5.58 -68.88
CA ALA A 115 27.52 6.35 -69.20
C ALA A 115 27.59 7.91 -69.28
N ASP A 116 28.78 8.36 -68.86
CA ASP A 116 29.58 9.50 -69.33
C ASP A 116 29.44 10.94 -68.78
N ARG A 117 30.61 11.59 -68.79
CA ARG A 117 30.99 12.94 -68.31
C ARG A 117 31.23 13.84 -69.55
N PRO A 118 31.43 15.18 -69.45
CA PRO A 118 31.72 15.99 -68.26
C PRO A 118 30.89 17.30 -68.11
N ALA A 119 31.15 18.06 -67.04
CA ALA A 119 30.47 19.33 -66.74
C ALA A 119 30.99 20.53 -67.54
N PRO A 120 30.11 21.49 -67.87
CA PRO A 120 30.39 22.89 -67.55
C PRO A 120 29.19 23.66 -66.94
N LYS A 121 29.42 24.92 -66.53
CA LYS A 121 28.49 25.77 -65.74
C LYS A 121 27.57 26.62 -66.63
N LYS A 122 26.28 26.83 -66.26
CA LYS A 122 25.64 28.18 -66.15
C LYS A 122 24.20 28.20 -65.57
N LYS A 123 23.87 29.38 -65.03
CA LYS A 123 22.75 29.82 -64.17
C LYS A 123 21.31 29.84 -64.77
N HIS A 124 20.36 30.02 -63.84
CA HIS A 124 19.02 30.66 -63.95
C HIS A 124 17.88 29.96 -64.69
N LEU A 125 16.81 29.61 -63.96
CA LEU A 125 15.52 30.34 -63.96
C LEU A 125 14.58 29.85 -62.82
N LEU A 126 13.39 30.46 -62.71
CA LEU A 126 12.27 30.15 -61.79
C LEU A 126 12.47 30.44 -60.28
N GLN A 127 12.37 31.72 -59.93
CA GLN A 127 12.13 32.21 -58.57
C GLN A 127 10.91 33.16 -58.60
N HIS A 128 9.68 32.63 -58.51
CA HIS A 128 8.48 33.45 -58.68
C HIS A 128 7.23 33.12 -57.84
N GLY A 129 7.16 31.95 -57.18
CA GLY A 129 6.02 31.58 -56.33
C GLY A 129 6.01 32.29 -54.96
N THR A 130 7.16 32.39 -54.32
CA THR A 130 7.30 32.88 -52.93
C THR A 130 7.01 34.37 -52.74
N TYR A 131 7.07 35.18 -53.79
CA TYR A 131 6.93 36.64 -53.67
C TYR A 131 5.47 37.08 -53.42
N PHE A 132 4.50 36.34 -53.93
CA PHE A 132 3.07 36.71 -53.80
C PHE A 132 2.53 36.40 -52.39
N GLU A 133 2.90 35.25 -51.81
CA GLU A 133 2.59 34.91 -50.42
C GLU A 133 3.23 35.90 -49.43
N LEU A 134 4.52 36.24 -49.62
CA LEU A 134 5.17 37.28 -48.81
C LEU A 134 4.46 38.63 -48.93
N LEU A 135 3.99 39.02 -50.12
CA LEU A 135 3.20 40.24 -50.29
C LEU A 135 1.85 40.17 -49.57
N ARG A 136 1.20 39.00 -49.57
CA ARG A 136 -0.12 38.79 -48.95
C ARG A 136 -0.05 38.78 -47.42
N LEU A 137 0.96 38.11 -46.85
CA LEU A 137 1.27 38.15 -45.42
C LEU A 137 1.70 39.56 -44.97
N ALA A 138 2.47 40.28 -45.80
CA ALA A 138 2.78 41.68 -45.56
C ALA A 138 1.50 42.53 -45.58
N LEU A 139 0.65 42.43 -46.60
CA LEU A 139 -0.62 43.16 -46.69
C LEU A 139 -1.55 42.89 -45.51
N ILE A 140 -1.67 41.64 -45.03
CA ILE A 140 -2.49 41.31 -43.86
C ILE A 140 -1.88 41.88 -42.57
N ARG A 141 -0.55 41.79 -42.38
CA ARG A 141 0.14 42.48 -41.29
C ARG A 141 -0.04 43.99 -41.34
N TRP A 142 0.02 44.59 -42.53
CA TRP A 142 -0.24 46.01 -42.74
C TRP A 142 -1.70 46.36 -42.50
N HIS A 143 -2.69 45.56 -42.90
CA HIS A 143 -4.10 45.81 -42.55
C HIS A 143 -4.36 45.72 -41.05
N PHE A 144 -3.71 44.80 -40.33
CA PHE A 144 -3.80 44.77 -38.86
C PHE A 144 -3.04 45.93 -38.21
N ALA A 145 -1.85 46.28 -38.69
CA ALA A 145 -1.10 47.45 -38.20
C ALA A 145 -1.81 48.78 -38.51
N ILE A 146 -2.44 48.91 -39.68
CA ILE A 146 -3.26 50.06 -40.08
C ILE A 146 -4.52 50.10 -39.22
N SER A 147 -5.27 49.01 -39.06
CA SER A 147 -6.49 49.03 -38.24
C SER A 147 -6.21 49.24 -36.74
N ALA A 148 -5.14 48.64 -36.20
CA ALA A 148 -4.66 48.92 -34.86
C ALA A 148 -4.16 50.37 -34.73
N SER A 149 -3.39 50.89 -35.69
CA SER A 149 -2.95 52.30 -35.70
C SER A 149 -4.11 53.27 -35.93
N PHE A 150 -5.18 52.86 -36.60
CA PHE A 150 -6.40 53.67 -36.79
C PHE A 150 -7.27 53.63 -35.52
N LEU A 151 -7.31 52.50 -34.80
CA LEU A 151 -7.93 52.40 -33.48
C LEU A 151 -7.15 53.22 -32.44
N ILE A 152 -5.81 53.14 -32.45
CA ILE A 152 -4.91 53.94 -31.60
C ILE A 152 -5.01 55.43 -31.98
N ALA A 153 -5.06 55.78 -33.27
CA ALA A 153 -5.27 57.16 -33.70
C ALA A 153 -6.68 57.67 -33.40
N ALA A 154 -7.72 56.83 -33.45
CA ALA A 154 -9.07 57.20 -33.04
C ALA A 154 -9.16 57.37 -31.53
N LEU A 155 -8.52 56.50 -30.74
CA LEU A 155 -8.39 56.64 -29.29
C LEU A 155 -7.57 57.87 -28.91
N ALA A 156 -6.44 58.13 -29.56
CA ALA A 156 -5.62 59.32 -29.34
C ALA A 156 -6.33 60.60 -29.81
N SER A 157 -7.11 60.55 -30.89
CA SER A 157 -7.96 61.64 -31.36
C SER A 157 -9.13 61.89 -30.40
N LEU A 158 -9.78 60.85 -29.89
CA LEU A 158 -10.79 60.94 -28.83
C LEU A 158 -10.18 61.51 -27.54
N LEU A 159 -8.99 61.06 -27.13
CA LEU A 159 -8.28 61.55 -25.96
C LEU A 159 -7.89 63.03 -26.14
N HIS A 160 -7.34 63.40 -27.30
CA HIS A 160 -6.96 64.77 -27.62
C HIS A 160 -8.18 65.68 -27.76
N LYS A 161 -9.29 65.20 -28.32
CA LYS A 161 -10.55 65.95 -28.43
C LYS A 161 -11.26 66.07 -27.09
N ASN A 162 -11.16 65.06 -26.22
CA ASN A 162 -11.62 65.11 -24.83
C ASN A 162 -10.77 66.10 -24.00
N LEU A 163 -9.44 66.08 -24.16
CA LEU A 163 -8.53 67.09 -23.59
C LEU A 163 -8.81 68.51 -24.13
N SER A 164 -9.09 68.66 -25.43
CA SER A 164 -9.46 69.94 -26.03
C SER A 164 -10.81 70.44 -25.52
N LEU A 165 -11.80 69.55 -25.34
CA LEU A 165 -13.07 69.88 -24.71
C LEU A 165 -12.89 70.22 -23.23
N ARG A 166 -12.00 69.51 -22.50
CA ARG A 166 -11.64 69.83 -21.11
C ARG A 166 -11.00 71.21 -21.01
N ASN A 167 -10.11 71.57 -21.93
CA ASN A 167 -9.52 72.92 -21.98
C ASN A 167 -10.59 73.97 -22.29
N GLN A 168 -11.49 73.74 -23.27
CA GLN A 168 -12.60 74.65 -23.56
C GLN A 168 -13.58 74.79 -22.38
N VAL A 169 -13.84 73.72 -21.63
CA VAL A 169 -14.67 73.76 -20.41
C VAL A 169 -13.95 74.50 -19.28
N VAL A 170 -12.62 74.39 -19.16
CA VAL A 170 -11.82 75.16 -18.21
C VAL A 170 -11.79 76.65 -18.59
N ASP A 171 -11.59 76.99 -19.86
CA ASP A 171 -11.64 78.38 -20.35
C ASP A 171 -13.04 79.00 -20.12
N LEU A 172 -14.11 78.26 -20.43
CA LEU A 172 -15.49 78.69 -20.17
C LEU A 172 -15.80 78.77 -18.67
N GLN A 173 -15.23 77.91 -17.83
CA GLN A 173 -15.39 78.00 -16.38
C GLN A 173 -14.60 79.17 -15.79
N ASP A 174 -13.42 79.50 -16.32
CA ASP A 174 -12.69 80.71 -15.94
C ASP A 174 -13.41 81.97 -16.43
N GLU A 175 -14.00 81.96 -17.63
CA GLU A 175 -14.85 83.05 -18.11
C GLU A 175 -16.11 83.23 -17.22
N ILE A 176 -16.79 82.14 -16.86
CA ILE A 176 -17.90 82.15 -15.89
C ILE A 176 -17.43 82.56 -14.49
N ALA A 177 -16.24 82.17 -14.05
CA ALA A 177 -15.67 82.57 -12.77
C ALA A 177 -15.34 84.06 -12.75
N ARG A 178 -14.73 84.61 -13.80
CA ARG A 178 -14.49 86.05 -13.98
C ARG A 178 -15.81 86.85 -14.01
N LEU A 179 -16.83 86.33 -14.70
CA LEU A 179 -18.17 86.92 -14.70
C LEU A 179 -18.80 86.91 -13.29
N ASN A 180 -18.74 85.78 -12.57
CA ASN A 180 -19.21 85.68 -11.19
C ASN A 180 -18.39 86.54 -10.21
N ILE A 181 -17.08 86.70 -10.41
CA ILE A 181 -16.22 87.60 -9.64
C ILE A 181 -16.64 89.06 -9.89
N GLY A 182 -16.96 89.43 -11.13
CA GLY A 182 -17.57 90.73 -11.43
C GLY A 182 -18.94 90.93 -10.76
N LEU A 183 -19.76 89.88 -10.73
CA LEU A 183 -21.08 89.89 -10.09
C LEU A 183 -20.98 89.98 -8.55
N LEU A 184 -20.04 89.28 -7.92
CA LEU A 184 -19.73 89.39 -6.49
C LEU A 184 -19.04 90.72 -6.13
N ALA A 185 -18.20 91.28 -7.01
CA ALA A 185 -17.59 92.59 -6.80
C ALA A 185 -18.63 93.74 -6.80
N CYS A 186 -19.76 93.55 -7.47
CA CYS A 186 -20.94 94.41 -7.37
C CYS A 186 -21.81 94.13 -6.12
N ASN A 187 -21.53 93.07 -5.34
CA ASN A 187 -22.35 92.59 -4.23
C ASN A 187 -21.48 92.17 -3.02
N VAL A 188 -20.59 93.06 -2.57
CA VAL A 188 -19.58 92.77 -1.55
C VAL A 188 -20.19 92.61 -0.16
N SER A 189 -20.26 91.38 0.36
CA SER A 189 -20.28 91.12 1.81
C SER A 189 -19.83 89.69 2.21
N SER A 190 -18.68 89.21 1.72
CA SER A 190 -17.76 88.31 2.46
C SER A 190 -16.56 87.92 1.59
N SER A 191 -15.39 87.73 2.22
CA SER A 191 -14.12 87.41 1.54
C SER A 191 -13.55 86.03 1.94
N ILE A 192 -14.36 85.21 2.62
CA ILE A 192 -13.89 83.98 3.29
C ILE A 192 -14.12 82.73 2.41
N ASP A 193 -15.24 82.63 1.70
CA ASP A 193 -15.60 81.43 0.92
C ASP A 193 -14.72 81.19 -0.32
N PHE A 194 -14.16 82.27 -0.91
CA PHE A 194 -13.46 82.20 -2.19
C PHE A 194 -12.28 81.22 -2.18
N ARG A 195 -11.45 81.24 -1.13
CA ARG A 195 -10.26 80.38 -1.04
C ARG A 195 -10.59 78.90 -0.84
N LEU A 196 -11.69 78.57 -0.17
CA LEU A 196 -12.14 77.18 -0.01
C LEU A 196 -12.63 76.62 -1.35
N LEU A 197 -13.39 77.42 -2.10
CA LEU A 197 -13.93 77.04 -3.40
C LEU A 197 -12.83 76.80 -4.44
N GLU A 198 -11.78 77.64 -4.44
CA GLU A 198 -10.63 77.52 -5.35
C GLU A 198 -9.83 76.23 -5.09
N THR A 199 -9.54 75.88 -3.83
CA THR A 199 -8.91 74.59 -3.50
C THR A 199 -9.80 73.40 -3.85
N ALA A 200 -11.10 73.47 -3.52
CA ALA A 200 -12.04 72.38 -3.79
C ALA A 200 -12.17 72.10 -5.30
N ALA A 201 -12.17 73.13 -6.15
CA ALA A 201 -12.24 72.98 -7.60
C ALA A 201 -11.00 72.26 -8.18
N VAL A 202 -9.79 72.60 -7.71
CA VAL A 202 -8.55 71.97 -8.19
C VAL A 202 -8.51 70.47 -7.85
N ASP A 203 -8.88 70.09 -6.63
CA ASP A 203 -8.94 68.69 -6.20
C ASP A 203 -10.04 67.91 -6.95
N LEU A 204 -11.20 68.53 -7.23
CA LEU A 204 -12.26 67.93 -8.04
C LEU A 204 -11.78 67.61 -9.47
N TYR A 205 -11.02 68.52 -10.07
CA TYR A 205 -10.48 68.39 -11.43
C TYR A 205 -9.34 67.36 -11.55
N ALA A 206 -8.58 67.15 -10.47
CA ALA A 206 -7.62 66.05 -10.37
C ALA A 206 -8.35 64.71 -10.20
N GLY A 207 -9.32 64.65 -9.29
CA GLY A 207 -10.11 63.45 -8.98
C GLY A 207 -10.85 62.87 -10.17
N GLN A 208 -11.56 63.72 -10.95
CA GLN A 208 -12.27 63.26 -12.16
C GLN A 208 -11.34 62.63 -13.20
N GLY A 209 -10.11 63.14 -13.34
CA GLY A 209 -9.10 62.56 -14.23
C GLY A 209 -8.71 61.14 -13.79
N LEU A 210 -8.44 60.95 -12.50
CA LEU A 210 -8.14 59.62 -11.94
C LEU A 210 -9.31 58.64 -12.05
N LYS A 211 -10.55 59.08 -11.82
CA LYS A 211 -11.74 58.20 -11.90
C LYS A 211 -11.98 57.67 -13.31
N HIS A 212 -11.92 58.52 -14.33
CA HIS A 212 -12.01 58.05 -15.72
C HIS A 212 -10.83 57.17 -16.12
N LEU A 213 -9.61 57.46 -15.64
CA LEU A 213 -8.44 56.63 -15.92
C LEU A 213 -8.54 55.25 -15.24
N SER A 214 -9.13 55.17 -14.03
CA SER A 214 -9.48 53.91 -13.35
C SER A 214 -10.52 53.09 -14.12
N LEU A 215 -11.57 53.74 -14.62
CA LEU A 215 -12.62 53.08 -15.42
C LEU A 215 -12.10 52.55 -16.76
N ILE A 216 -11.21 53.31 -17.41
CA ILE A 216 -10.51 52.87 -18.62
C ILE A 216 -9.54 51.71 -18.30
N ALA A 217 -8.84 51.76 -17.16
CA ALA A 217 -7.93 50.71 -16.73
C ALA A 217 -8.65 49.39 -16.40
N SER A 218 -9.80 49.42 -15.71
CA SER A 218 -10.57 48.20 -15.41
C SER A 218 -11.20 47.59 -16.67
N LEU A 219 -11.74 48.41 -17.59
CA LEU A 219 -12.22 47.95 -18.90
C LEU A 219 -11.09 47.40 -19.79
N ALA A 220 -9.90 47.99 -19.74
CA ALA A 220 -8.71 47.47 -20.44
C ALA A 220 -8.27 46.11 -19.85
N LEU A 221 -8.13 46.02 -18.52
CA LEU A 221 -7.75 44.78 -17.83
C LEU A 221 -8.75 43.64 -18.06
N LEU A 222 -10.06 43.93 -18.13
CA LEU A 222 -11.10 42.94 -18.40
C LEU A 222 -11.17 42.51 -19.88
N SER A 223 -10.76 43.37 -20.82
CA SER A 223 -10.74 43.05 -22.26
C SER A 223 -9.43 42.42 -22.76
N ILE A 224 -8.30 42.64 -22.07
CA ILE A 224 -7.00 42.05 -22.41
C ILE A 224 -7.04 40.50 -22.53
N PRO A 225 -7.64 39.73 -21.60
CA PRO A 225 -7.71 38.27 -21.72
C PRO A 225 -8.43 37.79 -22.99
N LEU A 226 -9.52 38.47 -23.36
CA LEU A 226 -10.30 38.15 -24.57
C LEU A 226 -9.52 38.49 -25.85
N LEU A 227 -8.79 39.61 -25.85
CA LEU A 227 -7.91 39.99 -26.96
C LEU A 227 -6.73 39.02 -27.11
N VAL A 228 -6.13 38.58 -26.00
CA VAL A 228 -5.04 37.59 -25.99
C VAL A 228 -5.53 36.23 -26.48
N PHE A 229 -6.67 35.73 -26.01
CA PHE A 229 -7.24 34.46 -26.51
C PHE A 229 -7.57 34.55 -28.01
N LYS A 230 -8.19 35.65 -28.47
CA LYS A 230 -8.51 35.85 -29.89
C LYS A 230 -7.26 35.99 -30.76
N TYR A 231 -6.20 36.61 -30.24
CA TYR A 231 -4.89 36.67 -30.90
C TYR A 231 -4.24 35.28 -31.01
N ILE A 232 -4.27 34.48 -29.94
CA ILE A 232 -3.72 33.10 -29.94
C ILE A 232 -4.51 32.20 -30.90
N ASP A 233 -5.84 32.30 -30.96
CA ASP A 233 -6.67 31.56 -31.93
C ASP A 233 -6.36 31.95 -33.38
N LEU A 234 -6.22 33.26 -33.66
CA LEU A 234 -5.81 33.75 -34.99
C LEU A 234 -4.40 33.29 -35.38
N VAL A 235 -3.44 33.32 -34.46
CA VAL A 235 -2.08 32.79 -34.71
C VAL A 235 -2.10 31.27 -34.91
N SER A 236 -2.92 30.53 -34.15
CA SER A 236 -3.07 29.08 -34.31
C SER A 236 -3.68 28.71 -35.67
N LYS A 237 -4.67 29.48 -36.15
CA LYS A 237 -5.27 29.31 -37.49
C LYS A 237 -4.34 29.75 -38.61
N SER A 238 -3.52 30.77 -38.39
CA SER A 238 -2.53 31.25 -39.37
C SER A 238 -1.29 30.34 -39.49
N ARG A 239 -1.11 29.35 -38.62
CA ARG A 239 0.06 28.44 -38.61
C ARG A 239 -0.25 27.02 -39.10
N SER A 240 -1.49 26.71 -39.48
CA SER A 240 -1.89 25.36 -39.93
C SER A 240 -1.91 25.16 -41.44
N SER A 241 -1.36 26.10 -42.24
CA SER A 241 -1.31 26.02 -43.70
C SER A 241 0.03 25.55 -44.26
N ASP A 242 1.11 25.58 -43.48
CA ASP A 242 2.47 25.29 -43.93
C ASP A 242 3.19 24.27 -43.05
N ALA A 243 3.85 23.32 -43.73
CA ALA A 243 4.80 22.31 -43.23
C ALA A 243 4.28 21.23 -42.25
N ALA A 244 4.68 19.98 -42.52
CA ALA A 244 4.35 18.81 -41.71
C ALA A 244 5.41 18.58 -40.61
N SER A 245 5.13 19.06 -39.40
CA SER A 245 5.82 18.67 -38.16
C SER A 245 4.89 18.92 -36.97
N GLU A 246 4.79 17.98 -36.02
CA GLU A 246 3.85 18.05 -34.89
C GLU A 246 4.29 19.02 -33.77
N GLU A 247 4.52 20.29 -34.10
CA GLU A 247 4.67 21.34 -33.09
C GLU A 247 3.33 21.62 -32.40
N VAL A 248 3.15 21.05 -31.20
CA VAL A 248 1.96 21.23 -30.35
C VAL A 248 1.64 22.72 -30.16
N SER A 249 0.42 23.13 -30.55
CA SER A 249 -0.03 24.53 -30.50
C SER A 249 0.18 25.20 -29.13
N LEU A 250 0.57 26.47 -29.15
CA LEU A 250 0.89 27.26 -27.95
C LEU A 250 -0.28 27.33 -26.95
N SER A 251 -1.54 27.29 -27.41
CA SER A 251 -2.70 27.20 -26.52
C SER A 251 -2.76 25.87 -25.77
N LYS A 252 -2.45 24.74 -26.44
CA LYS A 252 -2.33 23.42 -25.80
C LYS A 252 -1.13 23.37 -24.85
N GLN A 253 0.00 24.00 -25.19
CA GLN A 253 1.16 24.09 -24.29
C GLN A 253 0.87 24.91 -23.03
N LEU A 254 0.11 26.01 -23.17
CA LEU A 254 -0.29 26.84 -22.03
C LEU A 254 -1.32 26.13 -21.14
N ALA A 255 -2.35 25.53 -21.75
CA ALA A 255 -3.33 24.71 -21.04
C ALA A 255 -2.63 23.58 -20.27
N TYR A 256 -1.79 22.77 -20.94
CA TYR A 256 -1.00 21.71 -20.32
C TYR A 256 -0.14 22.21 -19.14
N ARG A 257 0.49 23.39 -19.24
CA ARG A 257 1.25 23.96 -18.11
C ARG A 257 0.35 24.39 -16.95
N VAL A 258 -0.87 24.87 -17.22
CA VAL A 258 -1.86 25.19 -16.19
C VAL A 258 -2.41 23.91 -15.55
N ASP A 259 -2.74 22.89 -16.35
CA ASP A 259 -3.24 21.60 -15.88
C ASP A 259 -2.19 20.87 -15.02
N VAL A 260 -0.92 20.85 -15.44
CA VAL A 260 0.20 20.34 -14.65
C VAL A 260 0.38 21.15 -13.35
N PHE A 261 0.28 22.48 -13.40
CA PHE A 261 0.36 23.30 -12.19
C PHE A 261 -0.79 23.01 -11.21
N LEU A 262 -2.03 22.87 -11.70
CA LEU A 262 -3.25 22.58 -10.93
C LEU A 262 -3.32 21.14 -10.38
N SER A 263 -2.60 20.19 -10.98
CA SER A 263 -2.58 18.78 -10.57
C SER A 263 -1.40 18.39 -9.68
N VAL A 264 -0.22 18.98 -9.88
CA VAL A 264 1.01 18.57 -9.16
C VAL A 264 1.05 19.04 -7.69
N HIS A 265 0.43 20.17 -7.34
CA HIS A 265 0.43 20.68 -5.96
C HIS A 265 -1.01 20.75 -5.42
N PRO A 266 -1.32 20.16 -4.24
CA PRO A 266 -2.68 20.17 -3.68
C PRO A 266 -3.18 21.59 -3.39
N TYR A 267 -2.26 22.52 -3.08
CA TYR A 267 -2.57 23.93 -2.82
C TYR A 267 -2.89 24.75 -4.08
N SER A 268 -2.66 24.23 -5.30
CA SER A 268 -2.87 25.01 -6.53
C SER A 268 -4.32 25.38 -6.78
N LYS A 269 -5.28 24.49 -6.45
CA LYS A 269 -6.72 24.76 -6.59
C LYS A 269 -7.18 25.94 -5.71
N PRO A 270 -6.97 25.94 -4.36
CA PRO A 270 -7.33 27.08 -3.53
C PRO A 270 -6.47 28.33 -3.81
N LEU A 271 -5.21 28.18 -4.22
CA LEU A 271 -4.37 29.33 -4.61
C LEU A 271 -4.90 30.03 -5.88
N ALA A 272 -5.32 29.27 -6.89
CA ALA A 272 -5.95 29.83 -8.09
C ALA A 272 -7.27 30.55 -7.75
N LEU A 273 -8.07 29.99 -6.83
CA LEU A 273 -9.30 30.60 -6.35
C LEU A 273 -9.04 31.90 -5.55
N LEU A 274 -8.00 31.90 -4.71
CA LEU A 274 -7.56 33.10 -3.98
C LEU A 274 -7.10 34.21 -4.94
N VAL A 275 -6.32 33.87 -5.97
CA VAL A 275 -5.94 34.85 -7.02
C VAL A 275 -7.17 35.36 -7.77
N ALA A 276 -8.17 34.51 -8.03
CA ALA A 276 -9.43 34.93 -8.64
C ALA A 276 -10.25 35.89 -7.75
N THR A 277 -10.37 35.65 -6.43
CA THR A 277 -11.00 36.61 -5.50
C THR A 277 -10.28 37.95 -5.50
N LEU A 278 -8.94 37.95 -5.40
CA LEU A 278 -8.15 39.17 -5.33
C LEU A 278 -8.29 39.99 -6.61
N LEU A 279 -8.24 39.35 -7.78
CA LEU A 279 -8.48 40.00 -9.07
C LEU A 279 -9.90 40.56 -9.18
N LEU A 280 -10.93 39.83 -8.73
CA LEU A 280 -12.31 40.29 -8.74
C LEU A 280 -12.52 41.52 -7.85
N ILE A 281 -11.94 41.55 -6.65
CA ILE A 281 -12.01 42.68 -5.71
C ILE A 281 -11.26 43.90 -6.26
N ILE A 282 -10.07 43.71 -6.83
CA ILE A 282 -9.28 44.82 -7.39
C ILE A 282 -9.96 45.40 -8.64
N LEU A 283 -10.40 44.56 -9.58
CA LEU A 283 -11.07 45.03 -10.80
C LEU A 283 -12.45 45.63 -10.50
N GLY A 284 -13.19 45.04 -9.56
CA GLY A 284 -14.47 45.55 -9.08
C GLY A 284 -14.33 46.90 -8.39
N GLY A 285 -13.38 47.06 -7.46
CA GLY A 285 -13.12 48.32 -6.78
C GLY A 285 -12.63 49.43 -7.72
N LEU A 286 -11.80 49.11 -8.71
CA LEU A 286 -11.37 50.05 -9.75
C LEU A 286 -12.53 50.45 -10.69
N ALA A 287 -13.48 49.55 -10.95
CA ALA A 287 -14.70 49.85 -11.69
C ALA A 287 -15.66 50.73 -10.86
N LEU A 288 -15.90 50.40 -9.58
CA LEU A 288 -16.72 51.21 -8.67
C LEU A 288 -16.16 52.63 -8.50
N PHE A 289 -14.86 52.77 -8.24
CA PHE A 289 -14.20 54.09 -8.11
C PHE A 289 -14.33 54.95 -9.39
N GLY A 290 -14.44 54.31 -10.55
CA GLY A 290 -14.66 54.98 -11.83
C GLY A 290 -16.08 55.50 -12.07
N VAL A 291 -17.05 55.10 -11.24
CA VAL A 291 -18.49 55.41 -11.41
C VAL A 291 -19.09 56.13 -10.19
N THR A 292 -18.61 55.82 -8.98
CA THR A 292 -19.14 56.35 -7.71
C THR A 292 -18.37 57.62 -7.27
N SER A 293 -18.99 58.43 -6.41
CA SER A 293 -18.41 59.63 -5.78
C SER A 293 -17.16 59.35 -4.93
N ASP A 294 -17.04 58.15 -4.38
CA ASP A 294 -16.30 57.91 -3.13
C ASP A 294 -14.79 57.67 -3.33
N GLY A 295 -14.07 57.42 -2.25
CA GLY A 295 -12.64 57.12 -2.28
C GLY A 295 -12.32 55.74 -2.85
N LEU A 296 -11.10 55.58 -3.35
CA LEU A 296 -10.64 54.29 -3.92
C LEU A 296 -10.53 53.19 -2.85
N ALA A 297 -10.20 53.57 -1.61
CA ALA A 297 -10.22 52.64 -0.48
C ALA A 297 -11.65 52.16 -0.16
N ASP A 298 -12.61 53.08 -0.14
CA ASP A 298 -14.02 52.78 0.14
C ASP A 298 -14.61 51.90 -0.97
N CYS A 299 -14.28 52.18 -2.23
CA CYS A 299 -14.70 51.37 -3.38
C CYS A 299 -14.07 49.96 -3.40
N LEU A 300 -12.83 49.79 -2.93
CA LEU A 300 -12.22 48.48 -2.74
C LEU A 300 -12.87 47.71 -1.59
N TRP A 301 -13.19 48.39 -0.48
CA TRP A 301 -13.94 47.82 0.64
C TRP A 301 -15.34 47.37 0.21
N LEU A 302 -16.06 48.21 -0.53
CA LEU A 302 -17.38 47.91 -1.09
C LEU A 302 -17.32 46.74 -2.09
N SER A 303 -16.28 46.68 -2.93
CA SER A 303 -16.07 45.54 -3.81
C SER A 303 -15.75 44.25 -3.04
N TRP A 304 -15.12 44.33 -1.87
CA TRP A 304 -14.94 43.17 -1.00
C TRP A 304 -16.26 42.75 -0.33
N THR A 305 -17.07 43.68 0.18
CA THR A 305 -18.37 43.33 0.78
C THR A 305 -19.33 42.71 -0.24
N TYR A 306 -19.29 43.12 -1.51
CA TYR A 306 -20.06 42.51 -2.60
C TYR A 306 -19.56 41.10 -3.00
N VAL A 307 -18.27 40.80 -2.82
CA VAL A 307 -17.71 39.45 -3.04
C VAL A 307 -17.98 38.53 -1.85
N ALA A 308 -17.93 39.06 -0.62
CA ALA A 308 -18.13 38.31 0.62
C ALA A 308 -19.61 38.00 0.90
N ASP A 309 -20.50 38.97 0.67
CA ASP A 309 -21.95 38.77 0.64
C ASP A 309 -22.55 39.51 -0.56
N SER A 310 -22.99 38.70 -1.53
CA SER A 310 -23.62 39.15 -2.76
C SER A 310 -24.85 40.06 -2.54
N GLY A 311 -25.54 39.96 -1.40
CA GLY A 311 -26.76 40.73 -1.10
C GLY A 311 -26.54 42.24 -1.03
N ASN A 312 -25.37 42.68 -0.58
CA ASN A 312 -25.01 44.09 -0.38
C ASN A 312 -25.12 44.98 -1.63
N HIS A 313 -25.21 44.41 -2.83
CA HIS A 313 -25.44 45.17 -4.06
C HIS A 313 -26.77 45.94 -4.09
N ALA A 314 -27.77 45.52 -3.29
CA ALA A 314 -29.11 46.11 -3.25
C ALA A 314 -29.08 47.61 -2.87
N ASP A 315 -28.17 48.01 -2.00
CA ASP A 315 -28.03 49.39 -1.50
C ASP A 315 -27.32 50.33 -2.49
N SER A 316 -26.89 49.84 -3.67
CA SER A 316 -26.22 50.68 -4.67
C SER A 316 -27.21 51.61 -5.40
N GLU A 317 -26.93 52.91 -5.39
CA GLU A 317 -27.73 53.92 -6.10
C GLU A 317 -27.17 54.25 -7.50
N GLY A 318 -28.05 54.62 -8.43
CA GLY A 318 -27.69 54.95 -9.81
C GLY A 318 -27.48 53.73 -10.72
N ILE A 319 -27.64 53.94 -12.04
CA ILE A 319 -27.59 52.85 -13.05
C ILE A 319 -26.19 52.25 -13.16
N GLY A 320 -25.16 53.09 -13.12
CA GLY A 320 -23.76 52.67 -13.25
C GLY A 320 -23.28 51.80 -12.08
N PRO A 321 -23.38 52.26 -10.82
CA PRO A 321 -22.96 51.46 -9.66
C PRO A 321 -23.72 50.15 -9.56
N ARG A 322 -25.02 50.13 -9.87
CA ARG A 322 -25.85 48.90 -9.95
C ARG A 322 -25.34 47.86 -10.94
N LEU A 323 -24.93 48.29 -12.14
CA LEU A 323 -24.40 47.36 -13.15
C LEU A 323 -23.06 46.74 -12.69
N VAL A 324 -22.22 47.53 -12.03
CA VAL A 324 -20.93 47.08 -11.50
C VAL A 324 -21.13 46.19 -10.27
N SER A 325 -21.99 46.57 -9.32
CA SER A 325 -22.27 45.81 -8.09
C SER A 325 -22.88 44.44 -8.39
N VAL A 326 -23.89 44.36 -9.27
CA VAL A 326 -24.45 43.08 -9.76
C VAL A 326 -23.39 42.19 -10.39
N SER A 327 -22.47 42.77 -11.19
CA SER A 327 -21.38 42.01 -11.84
C SER A 327 -20.39 41.45 -10.82
N ILE A 328 -20.05 42.22 -9.78
CA ILE A 328 -19.17 41.80 -8.69
C ILE A 328 -19.86 40.71 -7.86
N SER A 329 -21.12 40.91 -7.45
CA SER A 329 -21.90 39.94 -6.67
C SER A 329 -22.10 38.61 -7.38
N PHE A 330 -22.32 38.61 -8.71
CA PHE A 330 -22.38 37.38 -9.50
C PHE A 330 -21.04 36.64 -9.53
N GLY A 331 -19.93 37.36 -9.71
CA GLY A 331 -18.58 36.79 -9.61
C GLY A 331 -18.27 36.22 -8.21
N GLY A 332 -18.65 36.96 -7.16
CA GLY A 332 -18.49 36.54 -5.77
C GLY A 332 -19.25 35.27 -5.45
N MET A 333 -20.52 35.19 -5.87
CA MET A 333 -21.37 34.00 -5.72
C MET A 333 -20.76 32.75 -6.38
N LEU A 334 -20.23 32.87 -7.61
CA LEU A 334 -19.57 31.76 -8.31
C LEU A 334 -18.29 31.31 -7.58
N VAL A 335 -17.49 32.25 -7.08
CA VAL A 335 -16.24 31.96 -6.37
C VAL A 335 -16.51 31.37 -4.98
N PHE A 336 -17.54 31.83 -4.28
CA PHE A 336 -18.01 31.28 -3.01
C PHE A 336 -18.54 29.84 -3.17
N ALA A 337 -19.31 29.57 -4.23
CA ALA A 337 -19.77 28.23 -4.56
C ALA A 337 -18.59 27.27 -4.86
N MET A 338 -17.58 27.71 -5.61
CA MET A 338 -16.36 26.92 -5.84
C MET A 338 -15.52 26.74 -4.56
N MET A 339 -15.49 27.73 -3.67
CA MET A 339 -14.81 27.61 -2.37
C MET A 339 -15.49 26.55 -1.50
N LEU A 340 -16.82 26.58 -1.40
CA LEU A 340 -17.60 25.59 -0.64
C LEU A 340 -17.40 24.18 -1.21
N GLY A 341 -17.37 24.02 -2.53
CA GLY A 341 -17.02 22.76 -3.20
C GLY A 341 -15.64 22.23 -2.80
N LEU A 342 -14.58 23.04 -2.98
CA LEU A 342 -13.21 22.62 -2.62
C LEU A 342 -13.04 22.30 -1.13
N VAL A 343 -13.75 23.01 -0.24
CA VAL A 343 -13.74 22.73 1.21
C VAL A 343 -14.49 21.43 1.51
N SER A 344 -15.64 21.19 0.89
CA SER A 344 -16.40 19.94 1.01
C SER A 344 -15.60 18.74 0.51
N ASP A 345 -14.94 18.86 -0.65
CA ASP A 345 -14.07 17.83 -1.22
C ASP A 345 -12.90 17.52 -0.28
N ALA A 346 -12.21 18.53 0.25
CA ALA A 346 -11.07 18.35 1.14
C ALA A 346 -11.45 17.74 2.51
N ILE A 347 -12.63 18.09 3.04
CA ILE A 347 -13.18 17.46 4.26
C ILE A 347 -13.52 16.00 3.97
N SER A 348 -14.13 15.71 2.82
CA SER A 348 -14.51 14.36 2.40
C SER A 348 -13.28 13.47 2.18
N GLU A 349 -12.27 13.95 1.46
CA GLU A 349 -10.99 13.25 1.28
C GLU A 349 -10.30 13.00 2.63
N LYS A 350 -10.35 13.97 3.56
CA LYS A 350 -9.76 13.79 4.89
C LYS A 350 -10.53 12.74 5.70
N PHE A 351 -11.86 12.74 5.65
CA PHE A 351 -12.70 11.73 6.30
C PHE A 351 -12.45 10.33 5.71
N ASP A 352 -12.43 10.19 4.39
CA ASP A 352 -12.08 8.96 3.69
C ASP A 352 -10.66 8.46 4.03
N SER A 353 -9.70 9.37 4.25
CA SER A 353 -8.34 8.99 4.66
C SER A 353 -8.29 8.34 6.05
N LEU A 354 -9.19 8.74 6.96
CA LEU A 354 -9.34 8.16 8.29
C LEU A 354 -10.11 6.84 8.21
N ARG A 355 -11.23 6.83 7.45
CA ARG A 355 -12.06 5.66 7.19
C ARG A 355 -11.23 4.49 6.62
N LYS A 356 -10.40 4.77 5.61
CA LYS A 356 -9.46 3.82 4.97
C LYS A 356 -8.17 3.55 5.77
N GLY A 357 -8.05 4.04 7.00
CA GLY A 357 -6.96 3.65 7.91
C GLY A 357 -5.58 4.13 7.49
N ARG A 358 -5.46 5.33 6.90
CA ARG A 358 -4.16 5.92 6.54
C ARG A 358 -3.45 6.60 7.72
N SER A 359 -4.00 6.51 8.93
CA SER A 359 -3.40 7.01 10.17
C SER A 359 -2.36 6.04 10.73
N GLU A 360 -1.25 6.60 11.22
CA GLU A 360 -0.23 5.84 11.95
C GLU A 360 -0.81 5.27 13.26
N VAL A 361 -0.38 4.06 13.60
CA VAL A 361 -0.64 3.40 14.89
C VAL A 361 0.39 3.91 15.89
N VAL A 362 -0.07 4.47 17.02
CA VAL A 362 0.80 5.09 18.04
C VAL A 362 1.36 4.05 19.03
N GLU A 363 0.67 2.92 19.14
CA GLU A 363 0.90 1.81 20.07
C GLU A 363 2.32 1.24 20.10
N GLN A 364 2.61 0.53 21.20
CA GLN A 364 3.92 -0.03 21.55
C GLN A 364 3.73 -1.37 22.25
N ASN A 365 4.67 -2.31 22.07
CA ASN A 365 4.59 -3.68 22.59
C ASN A 365 3.37 -4.49 22.07
N HIS A 366 2.71 -4.01 21.01
CA HIS A 366 1.64 -4.72 20.31
C HIS A 366 2.19 -5.92 19.54
N THR A 367 1.33 -6.91 19.29
CA THR A 367 1.60 -7.92 18.27
C THR A 367 1.22 -7.33 16.91
N LEU A 368 2.08 -7.48 15.90
CA LEU A 368 1.80 -7.06 14.53
C LEU A 368 1.61 -8.29 13.64
N ILE A 369 0.40 -8.47 13.10
CA ILE A 369 0.10 -9.51 12.11
C ILE A 369 0.19 -8.90 10.71
N LEU A 370 0.91 -9.57 9.81
CA LEU A 370 1.12 -9.20 8.42
C LEU A 370 0.55 -10.29 7.52
N GLY A 371 -0.37 -9.91 6.62
CA GLY A 371 -1.13 -10.84 5.77
C GLY A 371 -2.57 -11.03 6.24
N TRP A 372 -3.33 -11.81 5.48
CA TRP A 372 -4.71 -12.19 5.78
C TRP A 372 -4.96 -13.58 5.18
N SER A 373 -5.41 -14.52 6.01
CA SER A 373 -5.75 -15.90 5.63
C SER A 373 -6.82 -16.45 6.55
N ASP A 374 -7.40 -17.61 6.21
CA ASP A 374 -8.45 -18.26 7.03
C ASP A 374 -8.01 -18.53 8.49
N LYS A 375 -6.69 -18.62 8.72
CA LYS A 375 -6.05 -18.84 10.04
C LYS A 375 -6.04 -17.61 10.94
N LEU A 376 -6.36 -16.42 10.41
CA LEU A 376 -6.35 -15.18 11.19
C LEU A 376 -7.35 -15.22 12.36
N GLY A 377 -8.51 -15.85 12.18
CA GLY A 377 -9.53 -15.95 13.23
C GLY A 377 -9.06 -16.74 14.45
N SER A 378 -8.51 -17.95 14.24
CA SER A 378 -7.97 -18.77 15.33
C SER A 378 -6.73 -18.14 15.96
N LEU A 379 -5.84 -17.52 15.18
CA LEU A 379 -4.71 -16.78 15.72
C LEU A 379 -5.15 -15.60 16.60
N LEU A 380 -6.20 -14.87 16.22
CA LEU A 380 -6.75 -13.80 17.04
C LEU A 380 -7.42 -14.31 18.32
N ASN A 381 -8.07 -15.48 18.32
CA ASN A 381 -8.59 -16.12 19.54
C ASN A 381 -7.45 -16.53 20.49
N GLN A 382 -6.44 -17.26 19.99
CA GLN A 382 -5.30 -17.68 20.80
C GLN A 382 -4.50 -16.49 21.35
N LEU A 383 -4.34 -15.42 20.57
CA LEU A 383 -3.77 -14.17 21.07
C LEU A 383 -4.69 -13.42 22.05
N ALA A 384 -6.02 -13.50 21.92
CA ALA A 384 -6.93 -12.88 22.89
C ALA A 384 -6.80 -13.55 24.27
N ILE A 385 -6.71 -14.87 24.30
CA ILE A 385 -6.52 -15.66 25.52
C ILE A 385 -5.14 -15.36 26.13
N ALA A 386 -4.05 -15.44 25.35
CA ALA A 386 -2.68 -15.13 25.78
C ALA A 386 -2.40 -13.62 26.07
N ASN A 387 -3.42 -12.80 26.26
CA ASN A 387 -3.32 -11.46 26.86
C ASN A 387 -4.32 -11.26 28.02
N GLU A 388 -5.03 -12.29 28.49
CA GLU A 388 -6.01 -12.17 29.56
C GLU A 388 -5.36 -11.89 30.93
N SER A 389 -4.24 -12.56 31.25
CA SER A 389 -3.41 -12.27 32.45
C SER A 389 -2.97 -10.79 32.50
N LEU A 390 -2.72 -10.19 31.33
CA LEU A 390 -2.34 -8.78 31.19
C LEU A 390 -3.52 -7.79 31.24
N GLY A 391 -4.77 -8.28 31.34
CA GLY A 391 -5.98 -7.47 31.31
C GLY A 391 -6.40 -6.99 29.90
N GLY A 392 -5.94 -7.67 28.85
CA GLY A 392 -6.22 -7.37 27.46
C GLY A 392 -5.02 -6.80 26.69
N GLY A 393 -4.81 -7.29 25.47
CA GLY A 393 -3.67 -6.92 24.63
C GLY A 393 -3.96 -5.83 23.60
N THR A 394 -3.02 -5.66 22.67
CA THR A 394 -3.27 -4.95 21.42
C THR A 394 -2.62 -5.69 20.25
N VAL A 395 -3.43 -5.99 19.24
CA VAL A 395 -3.03 -6.66 18.00
C VAL A 395 -3.30 -5.74 16.82
N VAL A 396 -2.29 -5.49 16.00
CA VAL A 396 -2.40 -4.68 14.78
C VAL A 396 -2.38 -5.64 13.59
N VAL A 397 -3.39 -5.57 12.73
CA VAL A 397 -3.48 -6.41 11.52
C VAL A 397 -3.23 -5.53 10.29
N MET A 398 -2.26 -5.90 9.46
CA MET A 398 -1.98 -5.22 8.18
C MET A 398 -2.04 -6.18 7.00
N ALA A 399 -2.94 -5.88 6.06
CA ALA A 399 -3.10 -6.62 4.82
C ALA A 399 -3.46 -5.69 3.65
N GLU A 400 -3.36 -6.20 2.43
CA GLU A 400 -3.71 -5.50 1.19
C GLU A 400 -5.23 -5.56 0.87
N ARG A 401 -6.07 -5.58 1.92
CA ARG A 401 -7.54 -5.47 1.87
C ARG A 401 -8.00 -4.07 2.31
N ASP A 402 -9.25 -3.72 2.03
CA ASP A 402 -9.85 -2.48 2.55
C ASP A 402 -10.13 -2.62 4.06
N LYS A 403 -9.79 -1.58 4.84
CA LYS A 403 -9.91 -1.58 6.31
C LYS A 403 -11.33 -1.88 6.79
N GLU A 404 -12.33 -1.37 6.09
CA GLU A 404 -13.73 -1.51 6.46
C GLU A 404 -14.19 -2.96 6.34
N GLU A 405 -13.72 -3.71 5.33
CA GLU A 405 -14.00 -5.14 5.23
C GLU A 405 -13.32 -5.90 6.37
N MET A 406 -12.05 -5.59 6.67
CA MET A 406 -11.30 -6.24 7.74
C MET A 406 -11.95 -6.03 9.11
N GLU A 407 -12.41 -4.82 9.42
CA GLU A 407 -13.13 -4.51 10.67
C GLU A 407 -14.52 -5.16 10.71
N LEU A 408 -15.23 -5.26 9.57
CA LEU A 408 -16.50 -5.97 9.47
C LEU A 408 -16.33 -7.49 9.57
N ASP A 409 -15.24 -8.06 9.05
CA ASP A 409 -14.96 -9.50 9.11
C ASP A 409 -14.53 -9.92 10.51
N ILE A 410 -13.66 -9.15 11.18
CA ILE A 410 -13.30 -9.33 12.59
C ILE A 410 -14.51 -9.10 13.50
N GLY A 411 -15.37 -8.12 13.19
CA GLY A 411 -16.62 -7.88 13.92
C GLY A 411 -17.72 -8.95 13.75
N LYS A 412 -17.49 -10.01 12.96
CA LYS A 412 -18.35 -11.21 12.86
C LYS A 412 -17.78 -12.42 13.59
N MET A 413 -16.56 -12.35 14.13
CA MET A 413 -15.91 -13.49 14.78
C MET A 413 -16.62 -13.83 16.09
N GLU A 414 -16.96 -15.12 16.28
CA GLU A 414 -17.83 -15.59 17.37
C GLU A 414 -17.04 -15.99 18.64
N PHE A 415 -15.94 -15.29 18.95
CA PHE A 415 -15.13 -15.50 20.17
C PHE A 415 -14.97 -14.20 20.98
N ASP A 416 -14.65 -14.33 22.27
CA ASP A 416 -14.38 -13.18 23.14
C ASP A 416 -12.94 -12.69 22.95
N PHE A 417 -12.76 -11.38 22.81
CA PHE A 417 -11.45 -10.77 22.70
C PHE A 417 -10.75 -10.59 24.07
N LYS A 418 -11.40 -10.90 25.20
CA LYS A 418 -10.79 -10.88 26.55
C LYS A 418 -10.05 -9.57 26.85
N GLY A 419 -10.69 -8.45 26.50
CA GLY A 419 -10.14 -7.09 26.62
C GLY A 419 -9.15 -6.66 25.51
N THR A 420 -8.70 -7.56 24.65
CA THR A 420 -7.72 -7.29 23.58
C THR A 420 -8.30 -6.41 22.47
N SER A 421 -7.59 -5.33 22.13
CA SER A 421 -7.96 -4.44 21.03
C SER A 421 -7.34 -4.87 19.70
N VAL A 422 -8.16 -5.03 18.65
CA VAL A 422 -7.68 -5.34 17.29
C VAL A 422 -7.77 -4.11 16.39
N ILE A 423 -6.64 -3.75 15.76
CA ILE A 423 -6.47 -2.50 15.00
C ILE A 423 -6.12 -2.82 13.53
N CYS A 424 -7.10 -2.69 12.65
CA CYS A 424 -6.92 -2.98 11.22
C CYS A 424 -6.27 -1.81 10.45
N ARG A 425 -5.35 -2.11 9.53
CA ARG A 425 -4.72 -1.15 8.61
C ARG A 425 -4.56 -1.73 7.21
N SER A 426 -5.03 -1.02 6.19
CA SER A 426 -4.79 -1.40 4.78
C SER A 426 -3.38 -0.99 4.37
N GLY A 427 -2.55 -1.91 3.86
CA GLY A 427 -1.18 -1.62 3.44
C GLY A 427 -0.36 -2.85 3.08
N SER A 428 0.77 -2.65 2.39
CA SER A 428 1.65 -3.73 1.95
C SER A 428 2.85 -3.92 2.90
N PRO A 429 3.16 -5.15 3.36
CA PRO A 429 4.37 -5.39 4.15
C PRO A 429 5.67 -5.14 3.36
N LEU A 430 5.60 -5.07 2.02
CA LEU A 430 6.73 -4.76 1.15
C LEU A 430 7.03 -3.25 1.06
N ILE A 431 6.20 -2.39 1.66
CA ILE A 431 6.33 -0.94 1.60
C ILE A 431 6.71 -0.40 3.00
N LEU A 432 7.94 0.11 3.12
CA LEU A 432 8.47 0.64 4.39
C LEU A 432 7.61 1.77 5.00
N ALA A 433 6.87 2.53 4.18
CA ALA A 433 5.93 3.54 4.66
C ALA A 433 4.69 2.93 5.35
N ASP A 434 4.21 1.77 4.87
CA ASP A 434 3.10 1.04 5.48
C ASP A 434 3.55 0.33 6.76
N LEU A 435 4.76 -0.27 6.76
CA LEU A 435 5.37 -0.81 7.98
C LEU A 435 5.55 0.26 9.07
N LYS A 436 5.92 1.49 8.69
CA LYS A 436 5.97 2.64 9.62
C LYS A 436 4.60 3.02 10.16
N LYS A 437 3.58 3.03 9.30
CA LYS A 437 2.18 3.30 9.69
C LYS A 437 1.65 2.30 10.73
N VAL A 438 2.21 1.10 10.86
CA VAL A 438 1.86 0.12 11.91
C VAL A 438 2.85 0.05 13.08
N SER A 439 3.74 1.04 13.22
CA SER A 439 4.77 1.11 14.26
C SER A 439 5.62 -0.17 14.37
N VAL A 440 6.02 -0.76 13.23
CA VAL A 440 6.78 -2.03 13.15
C VAL A 440 7.98 -2.10 14.12
N SER A 441 8.72 -1.01 14.29
CA SER A 441 9.91 -0.93 15.14
C SER A 441 9.61 -0.97 16.65
N LYS A 442 8.32 -0.86 17.05
CA LYS A 442 7.86 -0.92 18.45
C LYS A 442 7.07 -2.19 18.81
N ALA A 443 6.77 -3.04 17.84
CA ALA A 443 6.03 -4.29 18.07
C ALA A 443 6.84 -5.25 18.96
N ARG A 444 6.16 -6.07 19.79
CA ARG A 444 6.81 -7.10 20.62
C ARG A 444 7.11 -8.39 19.85
N ALA A 445 6.29 -8.68 18.85
CA ALA A 445 6.39 -9.80 17.93
C ALA A 445 5.74 -9.39 16.61
N ILE A 446 6.27 -9.89 15.49
CA ILE A 446 5.74 -9.64 14.14
C ILE A 446 5.43 -10.99 13.50
N ILE A 447 4.16 -11.30 13.29
CA ILE A 447 3.71 -12.56 12.71
C ILE A 447 3.45 -12.34 11.23
N VAL A 448 4.17 -13.07 10.37
CA VAL A 448 3.91 -13.13 8.92
C VAL A 448 3.07 -14.38 8.67
N LEU A 449 1.79 -14.18 8.34
CA LEU A 449 0.89 -15.26 7.93
C LEU A 449 1.18 -15.67 6.48
N ALA A 450 1.04 -16.96 6.20
CA ALA A 450 1.01 -17.47 4.84
C ALA A 450 -0.30 -17.05 4.16
N GLU A 451 -0.23 -16.69 2.88
CA GLU A 451 -1.40 -16.50 2.03
C GLU A 451 -1.93 -17.85 1.53
N ASP A 452 -3.25 -17.98 1.47
CA ASP A 452 -3.94 -19.18 1.00
C ASP A 452 -3.79 -19.35 -0.52
N GLY A 453 -3.36 -20.54 -0.98
CA GLY A 453 -3.16 -20.84 -2.40
C GLY A 453 -1.91 -21.70 -2.66
N ASN A 454 -1.02 -21.22 -3.53
CA ASN A 454 0.20 -21.96 -3.88
C ASN A 454 1.34 -21.66 -2.88
N ALA A 455 1.90 -22.73 -2.29
CA ALA A 455 3.00 -22.69 -1.34
C ALA A 455 4.20 -21.86 -1.84
N ASP A 456 4.70 -22.12 -3.05
CA ASP A 456 5.83 -21.38 -3.64
C ASP A 456 5.63 -19.85 -3.62
N GLN A 457 4.40 -19.42 -3.89
CA GLN A 457 4.06 -18.00 -4.03
C GLN A 457 3.88 -17.35 -2.66
N SER A 458 3.31 -18.11 -1.72
CA SER A 458 3.16 -17.75 -0.31
C SER A 458 4.53 -17.57 0.35
N ASP A 459 5.42 -18.56 0.21
CA ASP A 459 6.76 -18.54 0.82
C ASP A 459 7.68 -17.51 0.16
N ALA A 460 7.59 -17.32 -1.17
CA ALA A 460 8.27 -16.22 -1.85
C ALA A 460 7.77 -14.83 -1.38
N ARG A 461 6.52 -14.71 -0.93
CA ARG A 461 5.99 -13.48 -0.32
C ARG A 461 6.44 -13.33 1.13
N ALA A 462 6.50 -14.42 1.90
CA ALA A 462 7.05 -14.45 3.26
C ALA A 462 8.52 -14.02 3.27
N LEU A 463 9.36 -14.62 2.42
CA LEU A 463 10.77 -14.25 2.24
C LEU A 463 10.95 -12.76 1.87
N ARG A 464 10.12 -12.24 0.94
CA ARG A 464 10.13 -10.81 0.57
C ARG A 464 9.67 -9.90 1.70
N THR A 465 8.80 -10.39 2.59
CA THR A 465 8.37 -9.68 3.79
C THR A 465 9.50 -9.64 4.83
N VAL A 466 10.20 -10.75 5.07
CA VAL A 466 11.41 -10.80 5.92
C VAL A 466 12.49 -9.84 5.42
N LEU A 467 12.73 -9.77 4.10
CA LEU A 467 13.64 -8.79 3.49
C LEU A 467 13.19 -7.32 3.69
N SER A 468 11.89 -7.06 3.73
CA SER A 468 11.33 -5.74 4.03
C SER A 468 11.52 -5.35 5.51
N LEU A 469 11.26 -6.31 6.42
CA LEU A 469 11.37 -6.15 7.87
C LEU A 469 12.83 -5.96 8.33
N THR A 470 13.76 -6.78 7.82
CA THR A 470 15.21 -6.62 8.05
C THR A 470 15.76 -5.33 7.43
N GLY A 471 15.07 -4.74 6.44
CA GLY A 471 15.37 -3.42 5.87
C GLY A 471 14.98 -2.22 6.75
N VAL A 472 14.32 -2.43 7.89
CA VAL A 472 13.88 -1.35 8.80
C VAL A 472 15.08 -0.75 9.54
N LYS A 473 15.51 0.45 9.09
CA LYS A 473 16.67 1.19 9.63
C LYS A 473 16.61 1.57 11.11
N GLU A 474 15.42 1.54 11.71
CA GLU A 474 15.22 1.78 13.14
C GLU A 474 15.52 0.54 14.01
N GLY A 475 15.74 -0.62 13.38
CA GLY A 475 15.72 -1.91 14.05
C GLY A 475 14.29 -2.37 14.36
N LEU A 476 14.20 -3.60 14.87
CA LEU A 476 12.98 -4.20 15.41
C LEU A 476 13.21 -4.45 16.90
N LYS A 477 12.19 -4.18 17.73
CA LYS A 477 12.25 -4.46 19.17
C LYS A 477 11.98 -5.95 19.45
N GLY A 478 11.06 -6.55 18.69
CA GLY A 478 10.66 -7.94 18.79
C GLY A 478 11.33 -8.86 17.77
N HIS A 479 11.00 -10.14 17.89
CA HIS A 479 11.28 -11.16 16.87
C HIS A 479 10.20 -11.17 15.77
N ILE A 480 10.47 -11.88 14.68
CA ILE A 480 9.55 -12.15 13.59
C ILE A 480 9.22 -13.65 13.62
N VAL A 481 7.93 -14.00 13.70
CA VAL A 481 7.46 -15.37 13.45
C VAL A 481 6.97 -15.43 12.01
N VAL A 482 7.44 -16.42 11.24
CA VAL A 482 7.09 -16.58 9.83
C VAL A 482 6.43 -17.92 9.61
N GLU A 483 5.16 -17.91 9.27
CA GLU A 483 4.48 -19.09 8.74
C GLU A 483 5.03 -19.41 7.34
N LEU A 484 5.40 -20.67 7.11
CA LEU A 484 5.81 -21.18 5.81
C LEU A 484 4.95 -22.38 5.41
N SER A 485 4.72 -22.48 4.11
CA SER A 485 3.95 -23.55 3.49
C SER A 485 4.81 -24.76 3.14
N ASP A 486 6.09 -24.57 2.83
CA ASP A 486 6.98 -25.61 2.34
C ASP A 486 8.27 -25.69 3.17
N LEU A 487 8.85 -26.90 3.29
CA LEU A 487 10.03 -27.14 4.11
C LEU A 487 11.32 -26.73 3.37
N ASP A 488 11.38 -26.91 2.04
CA ASP A 488 12.55 -26.55 1.22
C ASP A 488 12.87 -25.04 1.28
N ASN A 489 11.83 -24.21 1.45
CA ASN A 489 11.97 -22.76 1.54
C ASN A 489 12.52 -22.28 2.90
N GLU A 490 12.43 -23.09 3.96
CA GLU A 490 12.76 -22.68 5.33
C GLU A 490 14.21 -22.23 5.49
N VAL A 491 15.14 -22.97 4.88
CA VAL A 491 16.59 -22.71 4.96
C VAL A 491 16.94 -21.34 4.39
N LEU A 492 16.27 -20.93 3.31
CA LEU A 492 16.48 -19.63 2.67
C LEU A 492 15.93 -18.48 3.53
N VAL A 493 14.80 -18.69 4.18
CA VAL A 493 14.18 -17.70 5.08
C VAL A 493 15.04 -17.51 6.33
N LYS A 494 15.51 -18.59 6.97
CA LYS A 494 16.45 -18.52 8.12
C LYS A 494 17.77 -17.83 7.76
N LEU A 495 18.36 -18.16 6.60
CA LEU A 495 19.61 -17.57 6.11
C LEU A 495 19.52 -16.05 5.91
N VAL A 496 18.34 -15.54 5.54
CA VAL A 496 18.09 -14.10 5.30
C VAL A 496 17.64 -13.38 6.57
N GLY A 497 16.87 -14.05 7.44
CA GLY A 497 16.35 -13.49 8.68
C GLY A 497 17.37 -13.39 9.82
N GLY A 498 18.28 -14.36 9.92
CA GLY A 498 19.21 -14.48 11.04
C GLY A 498 18.48 -14.70 12.38
N GLU A 499 19.11 -14.25 13.47
CA GLU A 499 18.64 -14.43 14.86
C GLU A 499 17.33 -13.68 15.21
N LEU A 500 16.71 -12.99 14.24
CA LEU A 500 15.43 -12.28 14.41
C LEU A 500 14.22 -13.04 13.86
N VAL A 501 14.41 -14.18 13.18
CA VAL A 501 13.34 -14.91 12.49
C VAL A 501 13.23 -16.34 12.99
N GLU A 502 12.07 -16.64 13.59
CA GLU A 502 11.61 -18.00 13.83
C GLU A 502 10.62 -18.41 12.73
N THR A 503 10.74 -19.64 12.23
CA THR A 503 9.88 -20.17 11.15
C THR A 503 9.01 -21.31 11.64
N VAL A 504 7.75 -21.33 11.18
CA VAL A 504 6.80 -22.40 11.47
C VAL A 504 6.32 -22.98 10.14
N VAL A 505 6.86 -24.13 9.74
CA VAL A 505 6.47 -24.83 8.52
C VAL A 505 5.17 -25.60 8.78
N ALA A 506 4.03 -24.96 8.49
CA ALA A 506 2.72 -25.44 8.94
C ALA A 506 2.37 -26.84 8.43
N HIS A 507 2.67 -27.15 7.15
CA HIS A 507 2.40 -28.46 6.58
C HIS A 507 3.28 -29.57 7.18
N ASP A 508 4.53 -29.28 7.53
CA ASP A 508 5.41 -30.25 8.18
C ASP A 508 4.91 -30.60 9.59
N VAL A 509 4.70 -29.57 10.43
CA VAL A 509 4.24 -29.72 11.82
C VAL A 509 2.92 -30.50 11.88
N ILE A 510 1.92 -30.12 11.08
CA ILE A 510 0.62 -30.83 11.02
C ILE A 510 0.82 -32.29 10.61
N GLY A 511 1.73 -32.58 9.66
CA GLY A 511 2.03 -33.94 9.24
C GLY A 511 2.62 -34.80 10.37
N ARG A 512 3.59 -34.25 11.11
CA ARG A 512 4.21 -34.92 12.26
C ARG A 512 3.20 -35.17 13.39
N LEU A 513 2.32 -34.21 13.66
CA LEU A 513 1.25 -34.35 14.66
C LEU A 513 0.25 -35.45 14.25
N MET A 514 -0.27 -35.43 13.02
CA MET A 514 -1.20 -36.46 12.51
C MET A 514 -0.65 -37.88 12.70
N ILE A 515 0.62 -38.12 12.38
CA ILE A 515 1.29 -39.42 12.55
C ILE A 515 1.33 -39.88 14.01
N GLN A 516 1.67 -38.97 14.92
CA GLN A 516 1.74 -39.31 16.35
C GLN A 516 0.35 -39.64 16.90
N CYS A 517 -0.66 -38.85 16.52
CA CYS A 517 -2.05 -39.05 16.91
C CYS A 517 -2.67 -40.34 16.33
N ALA A 518 -2.32 -40.69 15.08
CA ALA A 518 -2.75 -41.94 14.46
C ALA A 518 -2.20 -43.18 15.20
N ARG A 519 -0.97 -43.10 15.72
CA ARG A 519 -0.33 -44.18 16.48
C ARG A 519 -0.66 -44.20 17.97
N GLN A 520 -1.06 -43.07 18.55
CA GLN A 520 -1.44 -42.93 19.95
C GLN A 520 -2.82 -42.25 20.06
N PRO A 521 -3.91 -43.02 19.96
CA PRO A 521 -5.26 -42.49 20.17
C PRO A 521 -5.39 -41.76 21.50
N GLY A 522 -5.91 -40.53 21.46
CA GLY A 522 -5.97 -39.60 22.60
C GLY A 522 -4.88 -38.52 22.59
N LEU A 523 -3.74 -38.74 21.93
CA LEU A 523 -2.68 -37.73 21.83
C LEU A 523 -3.11 -36.48 21.03
N ALA A 524 -4.13 -36.60 20.18
CA ALA A 524 -4.70 -35.47 19.45
C ALA A 524 -5.24 -34.39 20.39
N GLN A 525 -6.01 -34.78 21.42
CA GLN A 525 -6.52 -33.85 22.41
C GLN A 525 -5.38 -33.24 23.23
N ILE A 526 -4.39 -34.05 23.63
CA ILE A 526 -3.21 -33.58 24.38
C ILE A 526 -2.42 -32.53 23.57
N TRP A 527 -2.30 -32.70 22.25
CA TRP A 527 -1.67 -31.68 21.39
C TRP A 527 -2.54 -30.45 21.15
N GLU A 528 -3.87 -30.59 21.14
CA GLU A 528 -4.81 -29.46 21.08
C GLU A 528 -4.73 -28.62 22.36
N ASP A 529 -4.73 -29.27 23.53
CA ASP A 529 -4.61 -28.67 24.86
C ASP A 529 -3.27 -27.95 25.09
N ILE A 530 -2.13 -28.50 24.61
CA ILE A 530 -0.77 -28.00 24.88
C ILE A 530 -0.27 -26.99 23.83
N LEU A 531 -0.87 -26.93 22.64
CA LEU A 531 -0.51 -25.96 21.58
C LEU A 531 -1.46 -24.76 21.51
N GLY A 532 -2.61 -24.81 22.19
CA GLY A 532 -3.42 -23.64 22.50
C GLY A 532 -3.03 -22.99 23.83
N PHE A 533 -3.75 -21.94 24.19
CA PHE A 533 -3.69 -21.27 25.51
C PHE A 533 -4.99 -21.51 26.32
N GLU A 534 -5.74 -22.58 26.02
CA GLU A 534 -7.06 -22.83 26.63
C GLU A 534 -7.02 -23.70 27.89
N ASN A 535 -5.90 -24.35 28.19
CA ASN A 535 -5.81 -25.32 29.28
C ASN A 535 -4.46 -25.26 30.05
N CYS A 536 -3.38 -25.81 29.47
CA CYS A 536 -2.05 -25.82 30.11
C CYS A 536 -0.93 -25.97 29.06
N GLU A 537 0.00 -25.02 29.03
CA GLU A 537 1.00 -24.90 27.96
C GLU A 537 2.41 -24.58 28.47
N PHE A 538 3.37 -24.46 27.53
CA PHE A 538 4.80 -24.38 27.83
C PHE A 538 5.28 -22.98 28.22
N TYR A 539 5.60 -22.80 29.51
CA TYR A 539 6.17 -21.56 30.05
C TYR A 539 7.66 -21.71 30.38
N ILE A 540 8.44 -20.65 30.11
CA ILE A 540 9.89 -20.58 30.38
C ILE A 540 10.17 -19.35 31.24
N GLN A 541 10.70 -19.55 32.45
CA GLN A 541 10.93 -18.45 33.39
C GLN A 541 12.17 -18.67 34.27
N LYS A 542 12.89 -17.59 34.58
CA LYS A 542 14.03 -17.65 35.53
C LYS A 542 13.51 -17.66 36.97
N TRP A 543 13.97 -18.64 37.75
CA TRP A 543 13.64 -18.79 39.17
C TRP A 543 14.91 -18.77 40.05
N PRO A 544 15.45 -17.59 40.42
CA PRO A 544 16.74 -17.49 41.14
C PRO A 544 16.78 -18.18 42.51
N GLN A 545 15.64 -18.50 43.10
CA GLN A 545 15.55 -19.30 44.33
C GLN A 545 15.80 -20.81 44.13
N LEU A 546 15.93 -21.28 42.89
CA LEU A 546 16.26 -22.66 42.53
C LEU A 546 17.73 -22.82 42.06
N ASP A 547 18.50 -21.73 41.95
CA ASP A 547 19.91 -21.75 41.57
C ASP A 547 20.70 -22.67 42.52
N GLY A 548 21.29 -23.75 41.99
CA GLY A 548 22.01 -24.78 42.74
C GLY A 548 21.18 -25.99 43.21
N MET A 549 19.86 -26.03 43.01
CA MET A 549 19.05 -27.23 43.24
C MET A 549 19.23 -28.27 42.12
N GLN A 550 19.07 -29.55 42.46
CA GLN A 550 19.04 -30.65 41.47
C GLN A 550 17.69 -30.72 40.76
N PHE A 551 17.65 -31.24 39.54
CA PHE A 551 16.41 -31.42 38.79
C PHE A 551 15.43 -32.38 39.49
N GLU A 552 15.89 -33.39 40.22
CA GLU A 552 14.99 -34.26 41.04
C GLU A 552 14.17 -33.49 42.09
N ASP A 553 14.75 -32.41 42.64
CA ASP A 553 14.09 -31.55 43.63
C ASP A 553 13.22 -30.48 42.94
N VAL A 554 13.72 -29.90 41.83
CA VAL A 554 12.98 -28.90 41.03
C VAL A 554 11.69 -29.50 40.46
N LEU A 555 11.73 -30.75 39.96
CA LEU A 555 10.58 -31.47 39.39
C LEU A 555 9.38 -31.56 40.35
N ILE A 556 9.63 -31.58 41.67
CA ILE A 556 8.59 -31.62 42.71
C ILE A 556 8.43 -30.30 43.47
N SER A 557 9.11 -29.23 43.05
CA SER A 557 9.07 -27.92 43.73
C SER A 557 7.82 -27.10 43.39
N PHE A 558 7.15 -27.36 42.28
CA PHE A 558 5.97 -26.62 41.82
C PHE A 558 4.69 -27.40 42.14
N PRO A 559 3.71 -26.83 42.87
CA PRO A 559 2.44 -27.51 43.14
C PRO A 559 1.50 -27.51 41.92
N ASP A 560 1.50 -26.40 41.18
CA ASP A 560 0.52 -26.05 40.15
C ASP A 560 1.13 -26.05 38.73
N ALA A 561 2.34 -26.59 38.57
CA ALA A 561 3.05 -26.71 37.28
C ALA A 561 3.98 -27.93 37.25
N ILE A 562 4.28 -28.45 36.05
CA ILE A 562 5.12 -29.64 35.85
C ILE A 562 6.40 -29.25 35.10
N PRO A 563 7.59 -29.23 35.75
CA PRO A 563 8.86 -29.01 35.06
C PRO A 563 9.17 -30.12 34.04
N CYS A 564 9.46 -29.72 32.80
CA CYS A 564 9.76 -30.62 31.68
C CYS A 564 11.14 -30.37 31.04
N GLY A 565 11.84 -29.31 31.45
CA GLY A 565 13.19 -29.04 30.97
C GLY A 565 13.86 -27.83 31.61
N VAL A 566 15.09 -27.56 31.17
CA VAL A 566 15.87 -26.37 31.56
C VAL A 566 16.48 -25.71 30.31
N LYS A 567 16.36 -24.40 30.21
CA LYS A 567 17.04 -23.55 29.24
C LYS A 567 18.41 -23.17 29.79
N VAL A 568 19.45 -23.85 29.31
CA VAL A 568 20.78 -23.82 29.91
C VAL A 568 21.57 -22.58 29.45
N ALA A 569 21.84 -21.66 30.36
CA ALA A 569 22.49 -20.38 30.07
C ALA A 569 23.93 -20.57 29.57
N SER A 570 24.68 -21.51 30.16
CA SER A 570 26.05 -21.85 29.73
C SER A 570 26.14 -22.43 28.31
N CYS A 571 25.01 -22.94 27.79
CA CYS A 571 24.86 -23.46 26.43
C CYS A 571 24.27 -22.43 25.47
N GLY A 572 24.33 -21.13 25.80
CA GLY A 572 23.77 -20.05 24.97
C GLY A 572 22.25 -19.98 24.99
N GLY A 573 21.60 -20.47 26.05
CA GLY A 573 20.15 -20.52 26.16
C GLY A 573 19.49 -21.72 25.46
N LYS A 574 20.26 -22.78 25.14
CA LYS A 574 19.70 -24.01 24.58
C LYS A 574 18.75 -24.68 25.58
N ILE A 575 17.52 -24.96 25.15
CA ILE A 575 16.55 -25.78 25.89
C ILE A 575 16.98 -27.25 25.88
N VAL A 576 16.97 -27.88 27.06
CA VAL A 576 17.16 -29.31 27.27
C VAL A 576 15.88 -29.86 27.91
N LEU A 577 15.13 -30.66 27.15
CA LEU A 577 13.97 -31.40 27.64
C LEU A 577 14.44 -32.62 28.44
N ASN A 578 13.77 -32.93 29.54
CA ASN A 578 14.08 -34.04 30.45
C ASN A 578 15.61 -34.21 30.73
N PRO A 579 16.26 -33.21 31.36
CA PRO A 579 17.64 -33.34 31.81
C PRO A 579 17.78 -34.43 32.89
N ASP A 580 19.01 -34.89 33.11
CA ASP A 580 19.30 -35.89 34.17
C ASP A 580 18.87 -35.37 35.55
N ASP A 581 18.31 -36.24 36.40
CA ASP A 581 17.89 -35.94 37.79
C ASP A 581 18.95 -35.16 38.60
N SER A 582 20.23 -35.49 38.37
CA SER A 582 21.40 -34.89 39.04
C SER A 582 21.87 -33.55 38.44
N TYR A 583 21.18 -33.01 37.42
CA TYR A 583 21.50 -31.71 36.85
C TYR A 583 21.22 -30.61 37.87
N ALA A 584 22.27 -29.89 38.30
CA ALA A 584 22.13 -28.75 39.19
C ALA A 584 21.92 -27.46 38.37
N LEU A 585 20.84 -26.72 38.64
CA LEU A 585 20.54 -25.45 37.97
C LEU A 585 21.66 -24.43 38.22
N GLN A 586 22.07 -23.71 37.16
CA GLN A 586 23.13 -22.71 37.22
C GLN A 586 22.56 -21.28 37.23
N GLU A 587 23.33 -20.31 37.76
CA GLU A 587 22.91 -18.91 37.78
C GLU A 587 22.63 -18.39 36.35
N GLY A 588 21.35 -18.19 36.04
CA GLY A 588 20.89 -17.72 34.73
C GLY A 588 20.09 -18.73 33.94
N ASP A 589 20.05 -20.00 34.36
CA ASP A 589 19.15 -20.99 33.77
C ASP A 589 17.67 -20.58 33.96
N GLU A 590 16.83 -20.91 32.99
CA GLU A 590 15.37 -20.74 33.06
C GLU A 590 14.71 -22.12 33.06
N VAL A 591 13.68 -22.33 33.90
CA VAL A 591 12.95 -23.61 33.96
C VAL A 591 11.87 -23.60 32.90
N LEU A 592 11.74 -24.70 32.16
CA LEU A 592 10.60 -24.98 31.29
C LEU A 592 9.58 -25.81 32.07
N VAL A 593 8.35 -25.31 32.19
CA VAL A 593 7.22 -25.99 32.83
C VAL A 593 6.04 -26.13 31.86
N ILE A 594 5.09 -27.00 32.21
CA ILE A 594 3.70 -26.94 31.76
C ILE A 594 2.86 -26.37 32.91
N ALA A 595 2.07 -25.32 32.66
CA ALA A 595 1.24 -24.61 33.65
C ALA A 595 -0.02 -23.98 33.00
N GLU A 596 -0.99 -23.53 33.81
CA GLU A 596 -2.31 -23.02 33.36
C GLU A 596 -2.26 -21.59 32.76
N ASP A 597 -1.36 -20.72 33.25
CA ASP A 597 -1.13 -19.36 32.74
C ASP A 597 0.25 -18.82 33.20
N ASP A 598 0.73 -17.70 32.65
CA ASP A 598 2.09 -17.18 32.85
C ASP A 598 2.38 -16.68 34.28
N ASP A 599 1.35 -16.33 35.06
CA ASP A 599 1.44 -15.94 36.48
C ASP A 599 0.87 -16.97 37.47
N SER A 600 0.37 -18.11 36.97
CA SER A 600 -0.38 -19.11 37.76
C SER A 600 0.47 -19.89 38.78
N TYR A 601 1.78 -19.99 38.56
CA TYR A 601 2.65 -20.96 39.23
C TYR A 601 3.88 -20.34 39.91
N ALA A 602 4.31 -20.94 41.02
CA ALA A 602 5.55 -20.58 41.73
C ALA A 602 6.14 -21.79 42.48
N PRO A 603 7.47 -21.86 42.67
CA PRO A 603 8.07 -22.95 43.43
C PRO A 603 7.87 -22.77 44.94
N ALA A 604 7.45 -23.84 45.59
CA ALA A 604 7.15 -23.95 47.01
C ALA A 604 8.25 -24.73 47.78
N ALA A 605 8.02 -24.98 49.07
CA ALA A 605 8.89 -25.86 49.85
C ALA A 605 8.65 -27.34 49.46
N LEU A 606 9.74 -28.10 49.30
CA LEU A 606 9.72 -29.49 48.81
C LEU A 606 8.70 -30.38 49.56
N PRO A 607 7.76 -31.04 48.85
CA PRO A 607 6.76 -31.91 49.46
C PRO A 607 7.37 -33.22 49.97
N THR A 608 6.75 -33.84 50.97
CA THR A 608 7.19 -35.14 51.50
C THR A 608 6.73 -36.29 50.60
N VAL A 609 7.49 -36.56 49.53
CA VAL A 609 7.22 -37.65 48.57
C VAL A 609 7.81 -38.97 49.06
N TRP A 610 7.03 -40.05 49.03
CA TRP A 610 7.53 -41.40 49.34
C TRP A 610 8.30 -41.98 48.15
N ARG A 611 9.63 -42.10 48.29
CA ARG A 611 10.47 -42.81 47.30
C ARG A 611 10.15 -44.32 47.32
N GLY A 612 10.04 -44.93 46.14
CA GLY A 612 9.73 -46.36 45.98
C GLY A 612 10.19 -46.90 44.62
N SER A 613 10.26 -48.22 44.49
CA SER A 613 10.66 -48.90 43.24
C SER A 613 9.47 -49.19 42.33
N LEU A 614 9.62 -48.98 41.02
CA LEU A 614 8.62 -49.40 40.02
C LEU A 614 8.35 -50.91 40.13
N PRO A 615 7.10 -51.36 40.30
CA PRO A 615 6.77 -52.78 40.53
C PRO A 615 6.88 -53.65 39.25
N LYS A 616 7.02 -53.03 38.08
CA LYS A 616 7.17 -53.66 36.76
C LYS A 616 8.01 -52.79 35.83
N ASP A 617 9.29 -52.62 36.14
CA ASP A 617 10.24 -52.03 35.18
C ASP A 617 10.63 -53.09 34.11
N PHE A 618 9.72 -53.28 33.15
CA PHE A 618 9.91 -54.17 32.01
C PHE A 618 9.63 -53.41 30.71
N VAL A 619 10.68 -53.16 29.93
CA VAL A 619 10.53 -52.67 28.56
C VAL A 619 9.81 -53.73 27.73
N VAL A 620 8.52 -53.52 27.47
CA VAL A 620 7.75 -54.35 26.54
C VAL A 620 8.31 -54.11 25.14
N PRO A 621 8.75 -55.16 24.39
CA PRO A 621 9.21 -54.97 23.03
C PRO A 621 8.03 -54.49 22.17
N LYS A 622 8.21 -53.36 21.46
CA LYS A 622 7.21 -52.87 20.50
C LYS A 622 6.96 -53.97 19.45
N SER A 623 5.69 -54.27 19.20
CA SER A 623 5.26 -55.09 18.06
C SER A 623 5.44 -54.32 16.75
N ALA A 624 5.64 -55.05 15.65
CA ALA A 624 5.48 -54.48 14.31
C ALA A 624 4.05 -53.93 14.13
N GLU A 625 3.93 -52.76 13.54
CA GLU A 625 2.67 -52.06 13.25
C GLU A 625 2.44 -52.07 11.74
N ARG A 626 1.17 -52.02 11.29
CA ARG A 626 0.81 -51.87 9.88
C ARG A 626 -0.06 -50.63 9.70
N ILE A 627 0.47 -49.64 8.98
CA ILE A 627 -0.12 -48.31 8.79
C ILE A 627 -0.53 -48.12 7.33
N LEU A 628 -1.71 -47.53 7.10
CA LEU A 628 -2.20 -47.18 5.78
C LEU A 628 -2.25 -45.65 5.61
N LEU A 629 -1.58 -45.12 4.59
CA LEU A 629 -1.68 -43.73 4.14
C LEU A 629 -2.56 -43.65 2.88
N CYS A 630 -3.57 -42.79 2.90
CA CYS A 630 -4.51 -42.56 1.82
C CYS A 630 -4.27 -41.22 1.12
N GLY A 631 -3.96 -41.27 -0.18
CA GLY A 631 -3.58 -40.10 -0.98
C GLY A 631 -2.06 -39.97 -1.18
N TRP A 632 -1.64 -39.01 -2.00
CA TRP A 632 -0.25 -38.63 -2.17
C TRP A 632 -0.08 -37.21 -1.63
N ARG A 633 0.60 -37.07 -0.49
CA ARG A 633 0.90 -35.77 0.10
C ARG A 633 2.07 -35.12 -0.63
N ARG A 634 2.20 -33.80 -0.54
CA ARG A 634 3.54 -33.18 -0.67
C ARG A 634 4.41 -33.64 0.51
N ASP A 635 5.70 -33.77 0.26
CA ASP A 635 6.73 -33.99 1.29
C ASP A 635 6.45 -35.28 2.10
N MET A 636 6.03 -36.34 1.39
CA MET A 636 5.63 -37.62 1.97
C MET A 636 6.85 -38.44 2.39
N GLU A 637 7.99 -38.19 1.76
CA GLU A 637 9.35 -38.58 2.12
C GLU A 637 9.69 -38.26 3.59
N ASP A 638 9.40 -37.05 4.09
CA ASP A 638 9.59 -36.70 5.50
C ASP A 638 8.69 -37.50 6.44
N ILE A 639 7.44 -37.70 6.06
CA ILE A 639 6.49 -38.56 6.77
C ILE A 639 7.01 -39.99 6.87
N ILE A 640 7.59 -40.53 5.78
CA ILE A 640 8.15 -41.87 5.73
C ILE A 640 9.41 -41.98 6.62
N MET A 641 10.29 -40.97 6.62
CA MET A 641 11.45 -40.91 7.52
C MET A 641 11.04 -40.83 9.00
N VAL A 642 10.04 -40.01 9.32
CA VAL A 642 9.47 -39.90 10.68
C VAL A 642 8.89 -41.24 11.13
N LEU A 643 8.12 -41.91 10.27
CA LEU A 643 7.56 -43.23 10.56
C LEU A 643 8.65 -44.29 10.78
N ASP A 644 9.67 -44.37 9.92
CA ASP A 644 10.78 -45.32 10.08
C ASP A 644 11.54 -45.11 11.41
N ALA A 645 11.73 -43.87 11.84
CA ALA A 645 12.38 -43.56 13.12
C ALA A 645 11.54 -43.95 14.36
N PHE A 646 10.22 -44.03 14.25
CA PHE A 646 9.30 -44.21 15.39
C PHE A 646 8.71 -45.64 15.55
N LEU A 647 8.68 -46.40 14.46
CA LEU A 647 8.08 -47.73 14.36
C LEU A 647 9.01 -48.84 14.84
N ALA A 648 8.44 -50.03 15.10
CA ALA A 648 9.22 -51.22 15.42
C ALA A 648 9.81 -51.87 14.15
N PRO A 649 10.91 -52.63 14.25
CA PRO A 649 11.42 -53.44 13.15
C PRO A 649 10.35 -54.37 12.55
N CYS A 650 10.38 -54.51 11.22
CA CYS A 650 9.44 -55.29 10.42
C CYS A 650 7.98 -54.76 10.41
N SER A 651 7.79 -53.45 10.59
CA SER A 651 6.50 -52.78 10.35
C SER A 651 6.21 -52.60 8.85
N GLU A 652 4.95 -52.43 8.47
CA GLU A 652 4.55 -52.16 7.07
C GLU A 652 3.91 -50.79 6.92
N LEU A 653 4.30 -50.05 5.88
CA LEU A 653 3.68 -48.78 5.50
C LEU A 653 3.03 -48.92 4.13
N TRP A 654 1.70 -49.03 4.11
CA TRP A 654 0.90 -49.15 2.91
C TRP A 654 0.56 -47.76 2.37
N MET A 655 0.87 -47.50 1.10
CA MET A 655 0.59 -46.22 0.44
C MET A 655 -0.45 -46.42 -0.65
N PHE A 656 -1.65 -45.90 -0.45
CA PHE A 656 -2.80 -46.06 -1.32
C PHE A 656 -3.21 -44.73 -1.97
N ASN A 657 -2.89 -44.57 -3.26
CA ASN A 657 -3.16 -43.34 -4.01
C ASN A 657 -3.14 -43.55 -5.53
N ASP A 658 -3.46 -42.48 -6.26
CA ASP A 658 -3.61 -42.43 -7.71
C ASP A 658 -2.29 -42.20 -8.48
N VAL A 659 -1.16 -42.01 -7.78
CA VAL A 659 0.16 -41.95 -8.44
C VAL A 659 0.55 -43.36 -8.90
N PRO A 660 0.91 -43.56 -10.19
CA PRO A 660 1.31 -44.86 -10.71
C PRO A 660 2.51 -45.44 -9.97
N GLU A 661 2.46 -46.73 -9.61
CA GLU A 661 3.46 -47.39 -8.75
C GLU A 661 4.90 -47.18 -9.26
N ASN A 662 5.10 -47.23 -10.58
CA ASN A 662 6.39 -47.06 -11.26
C ASN A 662 6.96 -45.63 -11.21
N GLU A 663 6.19 -44.62 -10.78
CA GLU A 663 6.69 -43.25 -10.60
C GLU A 663 7.02 -42.94 -9.12
N ARG A 664 6.49 -43.73 -8.17
CA ARG A 664 6.55 -43.43 -6.73
C ARG A 664 7.97 -43.47 -6.19
N GLU A 665 8.71 -44.52 -6.49
CA GLU A 665 10.12 -44.65 -6.09
C GLU A 665 10.95 -43.47 -6.60
N LYS A 666 10.71 -43.05 -7.87
CA LYS A 666 11.41 -41.90 -8.45
C LYS A 666 11.07 -40.61 -7.70
N LYS A 667 9.79 -40.33 -7.44
CA LYS A 667 9.38 -39.11 -6.71
C LYS A 667 10.01 -39.04 -5.32
N LEU A 668 9.96 -40.15 -4.57
CA LEU A 668 10.57 -40.22 -3.23
C LEU A 668 12.10 -40.02 -3.28
N ILE A 669 12.78 -40.59 -4.28
CA ILE A 669 14.23 -40.41 -4.46
C ILE A 669 14.58 -38.99 -4.94
N ASP A 670 13.75 -38.38 -5.80
CA ASP A 670 13.89 -36.99 -6.24
C ASP A 670 13.75 -36.02 -5.05
N GLY A 671 12.85 -36.32 -4.10
CA GLY A 671 12.71 -35.66 -2.80
C GLY A 671 13.73 -36.08 -1.73
N GLY A 672 14.75 -36.87 -2.09
CA GLY A 672 15.88 -37.21 -1.23
C GLY A 672 15.73 -38.44 -0.33
N LEU A 673 14.61 -39.17 -0.37
CA LEU A 673 14.43 -40.40 0.40
C LEU A 673 15.27 -41.55 -0.18
N ASP A 674 16.32 -41.93 0.54
CA ASP A 674 17.10 -43.14 0.24
C ASP A 674 16.39 -44.38 0.78
N LEU A 675 15.53 -44.98 -0.07
CA LEU A 675 14.78 -46.21 0.22
C LEU A 675 15.64 -47.37 0.74
N SER A 676 16.95 -47.38 0.46
CA SER A 676 17.86 -48.42 0.96
C SER A 676 18.29 -48.25 2.43
N ARG A 677 17.90 -47.14 3.08
CA ARG A 677 18.20 -46.84 4.49
C ARG A 677 17.06 -47.07 5.45
N LEU A 678 15.85 -47.37 4.98
CA LEU A 678 14.71 -47.69 5.84
C LEU A 678 15.05 -48.93 6.68
N VAL A 679 15.01 -48.81 8.00
CA VAL A 679 15.48 -49.84 8.95
C VAL A 679 14.33 -50.65 9.52
N ASN A 680 13.21 -49.99 9.80
CA ASN A 680 12.09 -50.53 10.55
C ASN A 680 10.87 -50.83 9.67
N ILE A 681 10.62 -50.02 8.63
CA ILE A 681 9.47 -50.18 7.74
C ILE A 681 9.80 -50.84 6.39
N SER A 682 8.82 -51.57 5.88
CA SER A 682 8.72 -51.95 4.47
C SER A 682 7.56 -51.21 3.80
N LEU A 683 7.81 -50.64 2.61
CA LEU A 683 6.77 -49.92 1.86
C LEU A 683 5.94 -50.88 1.01
N VAL A 684 4.61 -50.72 1.03
CA VAL A 684 3.67 -51.51 0.22
C VAL A 684 2.82 -50.58 -0.62
N ASN A 685 3.05 -50.55 -1.93
CA ASN A 685 2.31 -49.70 -2.86
C ASN A 685 0.97 -50.31 -3.28
N ARG A 686 -0.08 -49.49 -3.32
CA ARG A 686 -1.37 -49.81 -3.95
C ARG A 686 -1.85 -48.62 -4.78
N GLU A 687 -2.21 -48.87 -6.03
CA GLU A 687 -2.78 -47.85 -6.91
C GLU A 687 -4.31 -47.81 -6.76
N GLY A 688 -4.86 -46.60 -6.59
CA GLY A 688 -6.30 -46.37 -6.56
C GLY A 688 -6.68 -45.05 -5.89
N ASN A 689 -7.81 -44.51 -6.32
CA ASN A 689 -8.33 -43.25 -5.77
C ASN A 689 -9.09 -43.47 -4.45
N ALA A 690 -8.71 -42.71 -3.42
CA ALA A 690 -9.28 -42.77 -2.06
C ALA A 690 -10.78 -42.46 -1.96
N VAL A 691 -11.38 -41.66 -2.86
CA VAL A 691 -12.84 -41.40 -2.82
C VAL A 691 -13.67 -42.51 -3.49
N ILE A 692 -13.03 -43.51 -4.09
CA ILE A 692 -13.73 -44.61 -4.78
C ILE A 692 -13.79 -45.83 -3.87
N ARG A 693 -14.95 -46.02 -3.23
CA ARG A 693 -15.26 -47.15 -2.33
C ARG A 693 -14.78 -48.52 -2.83
N ARG A 694 -15.01 -48.85 -4.10
CA ARG A 694 -14.58 -50.13 -4.70
C ARG A 694 -13.06 -50.37 -4.63
N HIS A 695 -12.25 -49.32 -4.61
CA HIS A 695 -10.80 -49.44 -4.48
C HIS A 695 -10.39 -49.60 -3.01
N LEU A 696 -11.03 -48.87 -2.08
CA LEU A 696 -10.87 -49.09 -0.63
C LEU A 696 -11.24 -50.52 -0.21
N GLU A 697 -12.32 -51.07 -0.78
CA GLU A 697 -12.76 -52.47 -0.58
C GLU A 697 -11.78 -53.53 -1.14
N SER A 698 -10.67 -53.13 -1.77
CA SER A 698 -9.57 -54.02 -2.16
C SER A 698 -8.41 -54.09 -1.15
N LEU A 699 -8.46 -53.23 -0.12
CA LEU A 699 -7.46 -53.18 0.97
C LEU A 699 -7.93 -54.02 2.17
N PRO A 700 -7.02 -54.62 2.94
CA PRO A 700 -7.35 -55.38 4.15
C PRO A 700 -7.56 -54.42 5.34
N LEU A 701 -8.60 -53.59 5.26
CA LEU A 701 -8.83 -52.44 6.15
C LEU A 701 -8.90 -52.82 7.64
N GLU A 702 -9.44 -53.99 7.96
CA GLU A 702 -9.56 -54.52 9.33
C GLU A 702 -8.22 -54.99 9.93
N SER A 703 -7.12 -54.85 9.18
CA SER A 703 -5.80 -55.38 9.55
C SER A 703 -4.74 -54.30 9.74
N PHE A 704 -5.08 -53.02 9.61
CA PHE A 704 -4.18 -51.91 9.94
C PHE A 704 -4.36 -51.47 11.40
N ASP A 705 -3.27 -51.13 12.07
CA ASP A 705 -3.29 -50.58 13.43
C ASP A 705 -3.70 -49.09 13.40
N SER A 706 -3.39 -48.38 12.31
CA SER A 706 -3.85 -47.02 12.05
C SER A 706 -4.00 -46.71 10.56
N VAL A 707 -4.89 -45.76 10.24
CA VAL A 707 -5.15 -45.24 8.90
C VAL A 707 -5.06 -43.72 8.95
N SER A 708 -4.50 -43.08 7.92
CA SER A 708 -4.39 -41.62 7.79
C SER A 708 -4.60 -41.16 6.36
#